data_AF-A0A2N8P3S9-F1
#
_entry.id   AF-A0A2N8P3S9-F1
#
_cell.length_a   1.000
_cell.length_b   1.000
_cell.length_c   1.000
_cell.angle_alpha   90.00
_cell.angle_beta   90.00
_cell.angle_gamma   90.00
#
_symmetry.space_group_name_H-M   'P 1'
#
loop_
_entity.id
_entity.type
_entity.pdbx_description
1 polymer ?
#
loop_
_entity_poly.entity_id
_entity_poly.type
_entity_poly.pdbx_seq_one_letter_code
_entity_poly.pdbx_strand_id
1 'polypeptide(L)'
;MLLGAAGALGAGAALGTAAPAGAAPPDGRAPFSTAPAAAALRRLLGDHAAQFRLTPLTGGRERFEVGGAAGRIEVAGTSPAVLLTGVHWYLKYGCRAHLTWNARQLDLPRTLPAPPRGLNRSTGLRHRFALNDTNDGYTSPYADWAYWERMIDILALHGCNEVLVIAGHEAVYHRLWQGFGYSEAESRAWLPAPSHQPWWLLQNLSGYGGPLTPDLISRRAALGRRIADRLRELGMAPVLPGYYGSVPDGFTARNPGAAVVPQGMWHGFRRPDWLDPRTAAFPRVAAAYYRHQAELLGEAAHFKMDLLHEGGTAGGVPVAAAAKGVERALRTAHPDATWVILGWQDNPLPELLNAVDRKRMLIVDGISERFKGITDREKDWGGTPYAFGTIPNFGGRTTIGAKTHLWTEKFFAWRDKPDSALVGTAYMPEAADRDPAAFEFFSELAWQDRAPDRAGWFGAYAAFRYGREDPAARGAWTALCETAYRQEAPERSDPHDSLFAARPDLAADRAGEYAPSALSYDPARFDAALAGLLAAGAPLRATDTYRFDLVDVARQALAHRSRQLLPELRSAYERKDLAAFRTLAALWLRLMRLADDIAGTHREFLVGPWNAAARAWATGTAQATELERTARILITVWGGRATSDDGKLHDYANRDWHGLMGDFYMPRWRRWLEALEDALREGRAPRPVDWYTVEEPWTRETKEYPLRPVGDAHRTALRVRDALATAPYQGALSASALPTAVAPGGTTTVTVSLANVNGLRGTGRVDLALAGLTATPQGATSLPRLAPGATGSARWRVTAPAAPLERPLQRLPYEVSAVYGPQGEDRVRSVRSGTLFLAGPLGSGWHTATDNAAVFGRLGEDRFAIDGAGEDLWKGTEQFGTVYRAGALAVRAVASVRVDAQTDTGSWARSGIIVRNGLAGRSPGAVNLAVTPGQGVVVSYDSNGDGTFDAYRRITGIKAPVHLRLTRAGTDLYRAECSTDEGATWRPVAEVRVPGTAARQDVGMFLTAGNDGSGERGTAEFSGWRLT
;
A
#
# COMPACT_ATOMS: atom_id res chain seq x y z
N MET A 1 53.72 -35.18 -44.72
CA MET A 1 53.67 -36.67 -44.69
C MET A 1 52.31 -37.07 -45.23
N LEU A 2 52.18 -37.45 -46.52
CA LEU A 2 52.24 -38.84 -47.06
C LEU A 2 51.27 -39.75 -46.28
N LEU A 3 50.24 -40.42 -46.79
CA LEU A 3 49.78 -40.90 -48.12
C LEU A 3 48.23 -41.08 -48.04
N GLY A 4 47.40 -41.21 -49.07
CA GLY A 4 47.58 -41.29 -50.51
C GLY A 4 46.26 -41.71 -51.21
N ALA A 5 46.23 -41.49 -52.54
CA ALA A 5 45.47 -42.17 -53.62
C ALA A 5 43.91 -42.22 -53.55
N ALA A 6 43.11 -42.05 -54.62
CA ALA A 6 43.31 -41.83 -56.06
C ALA A 6 41.94 -41.51 -56.73
N GLY A 7 41.96 -40.96 -57.96
CA GLY A 7 40.90 -41.07 -58.99
C GLY A 7 39.79 -40.00 -58.98
N ALA A 8 39.82 -38.93 -59.79
CA ALA A 8 39.57 -38.82 -61.24
C ALA A 8 38.08 -38.59 -61.63
N LEU A 9 37.80 -37.33 -61.95
CA LEU A 9 36.87 -36.71 -62.93
C LEU A 9 35.56 -37.41 -63.36
N GLY A 10 34.46 -36.67 -63.23
CA GLY A 10 33.23 -36.86 -64.02
C GLY A 10 32.28 -35.67 -63.88
N ALA A 11 32.12 -34.89 -64.94
CA ALA A 11 31.12 -33.83 -65.05
C ALA A 11 29.71 -34.42 -65.25
N GLY A 12 28.70 -33.86 -64.59
CA GLY A 12 27.31 -34.23 -64.78
C GLY A 12 26.37 -33.22 -64.13
N ALA A 13 25.60 -32.50 -64.97
CA ALA A 13 24.55 -31.60 -64.55
C ALA A 13 23.47 -32.35 -63.74
N ALA A 14 23.08 -31.79 -62.58
CA ALA A 14 21.98 -32.31 -61.77
C ALA A 14 20.83 -31.29 -61.74
N LEU A 15 19.70 -31.75 -62.26
CA LEU A 15 18.37 -31.17 -62.19
C LEU A 15 17.97 -30.90 -60.73
N GLY A 16 17.30 -29.77 -60.51
CA GLY A 16 16.79 -29.37 -59.21
C GLY A 16 15.81 -30.39 -58.65
N THR A 17 16.11 -30.90 -57.45
CA THR A 17 15.19 -31.70 -56.65
C THR A 17 14.37 -30.75 -55.77
N ALA A 18 13.06 -30.79 -55.97
CA ALA A 18 12.07 -30.14 -55.13
C ALA A 18 12.25 -30.53 -53.64
N ALA A 19 12.16 -29.53 -52.77
CA ALA A 19 12.11 -29.73 -51.32
C ALA A 19 10.85 -30.54 -50.94
N PRO A 20 10.94 -31.45 -49.96
CA PRO A 20 9.77 -32.21 -49.54
C PRO A 20 8.77 -31.28 -48.86
N ALA A 21 7.50 -31.42 -49.25
CA ALA A 21 6.38 -30.77 -48.61
C ALA A 21 6.38 -31.07 -47.11
N GLY A 22 6.23 -30.01 -46.30
CA GLY A 22 6.20 -30.10 -44.85
C GLY A 22 5.10 -31.04 -44.36
N ALA A 23 5.47 -31.93 -43.44
CA ALA A 23 4.53 -32.77 -42.70
C ALA A 23 3.49 -31.90 -41.99
N ALA A 24 2.21 -32.27 -42.10
CA ALA A 24 1.11 -31.62 -41.41
C ALA A 24 1.31 -31.71 -39.88
N PRO A 25 1.01 -30.63 -39.12
CA PRO A 25 1.14 -30.65 -37.67
C PRO A 25 0.15 -31.63 -37.02
N PRO A 26 0.55 -32.31 -35.93
CA PRO A 26 -0.23 -33.41 -35.32
C PRO A 26 -1.56 -33.01 -34.68
N ASP A 27 -1.87 -31.70 -34.55
CA ASP A 27 -3.06 -31.21 -33.82
C ASP A 27 -4.18 -30.61 -34.70
N GLY A 28 -4.07 -30.67 -36.04
CA GLY A 28 -5.16 -30.29 -36.95
C GLY A 28 -5.65 -28.82 -36.90
N ARG A 29 -5.11 -27.96 -36.02
CA ARG A 29 -5.38 -26.52 -35.97
C ARG A 29 -4.51 -25.78 -36.99
N ALA A 30 -5.13 -24.94 -37.81
CA ALA A 30 -4.41 -24.03 -38.68
C ALA A 30 -3.49 -23.11 -37.85
N PRO A 31 -2.26 -22.83 -38.30
CA PRO A 31 -1.36 -21.92 -37.59
C PRO A 31 -1.96 -20.51 -37.52
N PHE A 32 -1.79 -19.84 -36.36
CA PHE A 32 -2.30 -18.48 -36.17
C PHE A 32 -1.55 -17.47 -37.06
N SER A 33 -2.20 -16.34 -37.37
CA SER A 33 -1.57 -15.26 -38.14
C SER A 33 -0.55 -14.49 -37.29
N THR A 34 0.67 -14.31 -37.80
CA THR A 34 1.72 -13.50 -37.16
C THR A 34 1.60 -12.00 -37.48
N ALA A 35 0.67 -11.60 -38.35
CA ALA A 35 0.52 -10.22 -38.79
C ALA A 35 0.27 -9.21 -37.65
N PRO A 36 -0.55 -9.51 -36.61
CA PRO A 36 -0.76 -8.59 -35.49
C PRO A 36 0.50 -8.28 -34.69
N ALA A 37 1.38 -9.28 -34.51
CA ALA A 37 2.69 -9.11 -33.89
C ALA A 37 3.63 -8.31 -34.81
N ALA A 38 3.67 -8.63 -36.10
CA ALA A 38 4.47 -7.87 -37.07
C ALA A 38 4.07 -6.37 -37.12
N ALA A 39 2.78 -6.06 -37.02
CA ALA A 39 2.28 -4.69 -36.95
C ALA A 39 2.73 -3.97 -35.66
N ALA A 40 2.67 -4.65 -34.51
CA ALA A 40 3.21 -4.11 -33.25
C ALA A 40 4.72 -3.84 -33.36
N LEU A 41 5.49 -4.77 -33.93
CA LEU A 41 6.93 -4.56 -34.13
C LEU A 41 7.24 -3.36 -35.01
N ARG A 42 6.48 -3.13 -36.09
CA ARG A 42 6.65 -1.93 -36.93
C ARG A 42 6.41 -0.64 -36.15
N ARG A 43 5.38 -0.59 -35.30
CA ARG A 43 5.11 0.58 -34.44
C ARG A 43 6.20 0.80 -33.39
N LEU A 44 6.67 -0.29 -32.77
CA LEU A 44 7.61 -0.23 -31.65
C LEU A 44 9.05 0.00 -32.10
N LEU A 45 9.47 -0.62 -33.20
CA LEU A 45 10.87 -0.72 -33.63
C LEU A 45 11.15 -0.08 -35.00
N GLY A 46 10.13 0.42 -35.72
CA GLY A 46 10.31 1.02 -37.03
C GLY A 46 10.97 0.06 -38.04
N ASP A 47 12.03 0.52 -38.71
CA ASP A 47 12.74 -0.22 -39.75
C ASP A 47 13.40 -1.52 -39.24
N HIS A 48 13.74 -1.59 -37.95
CA HIS A 48 14.29 -2.81 -37.34
C HIS A 48 13.29 -3.97 -37.37
N ALA A 49 11.98 -3.71 -37.48
CA ALA A 49 10.97 -4.75 -37.58
C ALA A 49 11.18 -5.69 -38.78
N ALA A 50 11.77 -5.19 -39.88
CA ALA A 50 12.05 -5.98 -41.07
C ALA A 50 13.15 -7.05 -40.86
N GLN A 51 13.91 -6.94 -39.78
CA GLN A 51 14.96 -7.90 -39.42
C GLN A 51 14.44 -9.09 -38.60
N PHE A 52 13.15 -9.13 -38.28
CA PHE A 52 12.50 -10.22 -37.55
C PHE A 52 11.68 -11.12 -38.48
N ARG A 53 11.93 -12.44 -38.40
CA ARG A 53 11.10 -13.48 -38.99
C ARG A 53 10.28 -14.15 -37.90
N LEU A 54 8.97 -14.02 -37.96
CA LEU A 54 8.04 -14.57 -36.97
C LEU A 54 7.45 -15.89 -37.44
N THR A 55 7.51 -16.93 -36.59
CA THR A 55 7.03 -18.28 -36.91
C THR A 55 6.03 -18.76 -35.85
N PRO A 56 4.81 -19.18 -36.23
CA PRO A 56 3.86 -19.74 -35.27
C PRO A 56 4.28 -21.15 -34.84
N LEU A 57 4.19 -21.43 -33.55
CA LEU A 57 4.33 -22.77 -32.97
C LEU A 57 2.95 -23.34 -32.65
N THR A 58 2.75 -24.62 -32.94
CA THR A 58 1.51 -25.35 -32.64
C THR A 58 1.71 -26.32 -31.48
N GLY A 59 0.70 -26.42 -30.60
CA GLY A 59 0.65 -27.41 -29.52
C GLY A 59 1.62 -27.18 -28.36
N GLY A 60 1.33 -27.85 -27.24
CA GLY A 60 2.16 -27.83 -26.03
C GLY A 60 1.97 -26.61 -25.12
N ARG A 61 2.92 -26.43 -24.19
CA ARG A 61 2.98 -25.29 -23.27
C ARG A 61 3.29 -24.00 -24.04
N GLU A 62 2.82 -22.87 -23.52
CA GLU A 62 3.20 -21.58 -24.08
C GLU A 62 4.71 -21.38 -23.99
N ARG A 63 5.31 -21.01 -25.11
CA ARG A 63 6.76 -20.86 -25.23
C ARG A 63 7.13 -19.92 -26.36
N PHE A 64 8.31 -19.34 -26.26
CA PHE A 64 8.99 -18.68 -27.36
C PHE A 64 10.42 -19.21 -27.50
N GLU A 65 10.94 -19.11 -28.71
CA GLU A 65 12.30 -19.46 -29.07
C GLU A 65 12.88 -18.34 -29.93
N VAL A 66 14.06 -17.83 -29.58
CA VAL A 66 14.76 -16.77 -30.34
C VAL A 66 16.13 -17.24 -30.78
N GLY A 67 16.38 -17.13 -32.09
CA GLY A 67 17.63 -17.50 -32.75
C GLY A 67 17.88 -16.66 -34.00
N GLY A 68 18.56 -17.25 -34.98
CA GLY A 68 18.90 -16.61 -36.25
C GLY A 68 20.29 -15.99 -36.29
N ALA A 69 20.50 -15.11 -37.27
CA ALA A 69 21.79 -14.49 -37.56
C ALA A 69 21.69 -12.96 -37.50
N ALA A 70 22.82 -12.26 -37.57
CA ALA A 70 22.84 -10.81 -37.59
C ALA A 70 21.96 -10.27 -38.73
N GLY A 71 21.05 -9.34 -38.39
CA GLY A 71 20.06 -8.77 -39.30
C GLY A 71 18.94 -9.70 -39.76
N ARG A 72 18.89 -10.93 -39.24
CA ARG A 72 17.87 -11.95 -39.53
C ARG A 72 17.55 -12.72 -38.25
N ILE A 73 16.84 -12.06 -37.34
CA ILE A 73 16.42 -12.62 -36.06
C ILE A 73 15.19 -13.48 -36.28
N GLU A 74 15.25 -14.73 -35.84
CA GLU A 74 14.15 -15.68 -35.96
C GLU A 74 13.47 -15.83 -34.60
N VAL A 75 12.15 -15.62 -34.56
CA VAL A 75 11.35 -15.73 -33.34
C VAL A 75 10.19 -16.68 -33.61
N ALA A 76 10.14 -17.77 -32.87
CA ALA A 76 9.02 -18.70 -32.87
C ALA A 76 8.23 -18.58 -31.57
N GLY A 77 6.90 -18.70 -31.62
CA GLY A 77 6.05 -18.51 -30.44
C GLY A 77 4.66 -19.10 -30.59
N THR A 78 3.99 -19.37 -29.47
CA THR A 78 2.67 -20.04 -29.42
C THR A 78 1.47 -19.12 -29.62
N SER A 79 1.67 -17.80 -29.63
CA SER A 79 0.66 -16.79 -29.98
C SER A 79 1.34 -15.51 -30.49
N PRO A 80 0.61 -14.56 -31.11
CA PRO A 80 1.18 -13.27 -31.49
C PRO A 80 1.76 -12.50 -30.30
N ALA A 81 1.10 -12.49 -29.14
CA ALA A 81 1.65 -11.87 -27.93
C ALA A 81 2.95 -12.55 -27.46
N VAL A 82 3.01 -13.89 -27.50
CA VAL A 82 4.22 -14.63 -27.09
C VAL A 82 5.39 -14.40 -28.04
N LEU A 83 5.14 -14.18 -29.34
CA LEU A 83 6.17 -13.72 -30.28
C LEU A 83 6.76 -12.36 -29.83
N LEU A 84 5.91 -11.42 -29.41
CA LEU A 84 6.36 -10.13 -28.89
C LEU A 84 7.15 -10.30 -27.58
N THR A 85 6.71 -11.17 -26.67
CA THR A 85 7.47 -11.51 -25.47
C THR A 85 8.88 -12.00 -25.82
N GLY A 86 9.02 -12.93 -26.78
CA GLY A 86 10.32 -13.41 -27.23
C GLY A 86 11.20 -12.30 -27.83
N VAL A 87 10.63 -11.42 -28.65
CA VAL A 87 11.34 -10.24 -29.16
C VAL A 87 11.83 -9.35 -28.00
N HIS A 88 11.00 -9.09 -26.99
CA HIS A 88 11.40 -8.25 -25.86
C HIS A 88 12.53 -8.87 -25.04
N TRP A 89 12.50 -10.18 -24.81
CA TRP A 89 13.61 -10.90 -24.17
C TRP A 89 14.92 -10.75 -24.95
N TYR A 90 14.86 -10.84 -26.28
CA TYR A 90 16.03 -10.59 -27.13
C TYR A 90 16.49 -9.13 -27.06
N LEU A 91 15.57 -8.16 -27.08
CA LEU A 91 15.92 -6.75 -26.92
C LEU A 91 16.66 -6.51 -25.59
N LYS A 92 16.13 -7.01 -24.47
CA LYS A 92 16.74 -6.84 -23.14
C LYS A 92 18.10 -7.52 -23.05
N TYR A 93 18.15 -8.82 -23.30
CA TYR A 93 19.31 -9.66 -22.98
C TYR A 93 20.33 -9.79 -24.13
N GLY A 94 19.93 -9.48 -25.37
CA GLY A 94 20.79 -9.52 -26.56
C GLY A 94 21.20 -8.13 -27.07
N CYS A 95 20.30 -7.15 -27.02
CA CYS A 95 20.55 -5.80 -27.56
C CYS A 95 20.75 -4.72 -26.50
N ARG A 96 20.47 -5.01 -25.23
CA ARG A 96 20.43 -4.02 -24.14
C ARG A 96 19.43 -2.89 -24.39
N ALA A 97 18.30 -3.20 -25.00
CA ALA A 97 17.20 -2.27 -25.23
C ALA A 97 16.00 -2.62 -24.33
N HIS A 98 15.22 -1.60 -23.95
CA HIS A 98 14.11 -1.78 -23.02
C HIS A 98 12.89 -0.96 -23.44
N LEU A 99 11.75 -1.65 -23.54
CA LEU A 99 10.45 -1.06 -23.81
C LEU A 99 9.58 -1.24 -22.56
N THR A 100 9.17 -0.14 -21.95
CA THR A 100 8.28 -0.15 -20.79
C THR A 100 7.13 0.84 -21.00
N TRP A 101 6.15 0.84 -20.10
CA TRP A 101 4.96 1.66 -20.14
C TRP A 101 5.22 3.18 -20.05
N ASN A 102 6.32 3.65 -19.46
CA ASN A 102 6.54 5.05 -19.10
C ASN A 102 7.78 5.67 -19.77
N ALA A 103 8.63 4.85 -20.38
CA ALA A 103 9.87 5.27 -21.04
C ALA A 103 10.32 4.20 -22.04
N ARG A 104 11.29 4.54 -22.90
CA ARG A 104 11.95 3.55 -23.77
C ARG A 104 13.42 3.85 -24.01
N GLN A 105 14.19 2.79 -24.20
CA GLN A 105 15.56 2.83 -24.70
C GLN A 105 15.63 1.87 -25.90
N LEU A 106 15.90 2.43 -27.09
CA LEU A 106 15.98 1.70 -28.36
C LEU A 106 17.20 2.15 -29.17
N ASP A 107 18.35 2.35 -28.52
CA ASP A 107 19.60 2.67 -29.23
C ASP A 107 20.17 1.41 -29.89
N LEU A 108 19.44 0.93 -30.91
CA LEU A 108 19.70 -0.32 -31.62
C LEU A 108 20.66 -0.05 -32.79
N PRO A 109 21.67 -0.91 -33.01
CA PRO A 109 22.49 -0.82 -34.21
C PRO A 109 21.63 -1.01 -35.47
N ARG A 110 22.05 -0.43 -36.60
CA ARG A 110 21.34 -0.58 -37.88
C ARG A 110 21.09 -2.04 -38.24
N THR A 111 22.05 -2.91 -37.96
CA THR A 111 21.92 -4.36 -38.09
C THR A 111 21.89 -4.97 -36.71
N LEU A 112 20.79 -5.64 -36.37
CA LEU A 112 20.60 -6.30 -35.09
C LEU A 112 21.61 -7.43 -34.89
N PRO A 113 22.26 -7.55 -33.72
CA PRO A 113 23.25 -8.58 -33.45
C PRO A 113 22.61 -9.97 -33.42
N ALA A 114 23.34 -11.01 -33.81
CA ALA A 114 22.84 -12.38 -33.61
C ALA A 114 22.59 -12.64 -32.10
N PRO A 115 21.55 -13.39 -31.72
CA PRO A 115 21.34 -13.74 -30.31
C PRO A 115 22.57 -14.48 -29.76
N PRO A 116 23.14 -14.06 -28.61
CA PRO A 116 24.40 -14.60 -28.12
C PRO A 116 24.32 -16.10 -27.78
N ARG A 117 23.11 -16.60 -27.44
CA ARG A 117 22.71 -18.00 -27.34
C ARG A 117 21.21 -18.09 -27.67
N GLY A 118 20.68 -19.27 -27.98
CA GLY A 118 19.24 -19.45 -28.15
C GLY A 118 18.48 -19.03 -26.89
N LEU A 119 17.61 -18.02 -27.00
CA LEU A 119 16.80 -17.53 -25.89
C LEU A 119 15.44 -18.23 -25.95
N ASN A 120 15.29 -19.28 -25.14
CA ASN A 120 14.09 -20.09 -25.10
C ASN A 120 13.49 -20.05 -23.70
N ARG A 121 12.18 -19.80 -23.60
CA ARG A 121 11.42 -19.87 -22.35
C ARG A 121 10.06 -20.51 -22.61
N SER A 122 9.56 -21.21 -21.60
CA SER A 122 8.22 -21.81 -21.61
C SER A 122 7.56 -21.64 -20.26
N THR A 123 6.23 -21.61 -20.24
CA THR A 123 5.45 -21.56 -19.00
C THR A 123 4.26 -22.50 -19.04
N GLY A 124 3.95 -23.11 -17.90
CA GLY A 124 2.72 -23.89 -17.70
C GLY A 124 1.56 -23.04 -17.15
N LEU A 125 1.82 -21.78 -16.79
CA LEU A 125 0.87 -20.88 -16.16
C LEU A 125 -0.05 -20.26 -17.23
N ARG A 126 -1.32 -20.63 -17.18
CA ARG A 126 -2.32 -20.27 -18.19
C ARG A 126 -2.73 -18.80 -18.11
N HIS A 127 -2.72 -18.24 -16.90
CA HIS A 127 -3.23 -16.89 -16.63
C HIS A 127 -2.06 -15.94 -16.31
N ARG A 128 -1.92 -14.86 -17.08
CA ARG A 128 -1.07 -13.70 -16.74
C ARG A 128 -1.93 -12.45 -16.85
N PHE A 129 -2.69 -12.22 -15.79
CA PHE A 129 -3.67 -11.16 -15.65
C PHE A 129 -2.98 -9.82 -15.39
N ALA A 130 -3.50 -8.76 -16.00
CA ALA A 130 -3.01 -7.40 -15.85
C ALA A 130 -4.15 -6.39 -15.60
N LEU A 131 -3.79 -5.37 -14.82
CA LEU A 131 -4.56 -4.18 -14.45
C LEU A 131 -5.61 -4.43 -13.35
N ASN A 132 -5.64 -3.54 -12.37
CA ASN A 132 -6.63 -3.52 -11.28
C ASN A 132 -7.96 -2.93 -11.77
N ASP A 133 -9.06 -3.21 -11.06
CA ASP A 133 -10.36 -2.56 -11.25
C ASP A 133 -10.26 -1.03 -11.24
N THR A 134 -9.39 -0.48 -10.40
CA THR A 134 -9.16 0.97 -10.24
C THR A 134 -8.16 1.58 -11.22
N ASN A 135 -7.46 0.74 -12.02
CA ASN A 135 -6.37 1.16 -12.90
C ASN A 135 -6.73 2.34 -13.80
N ASP A 136 -7.83 2.22 -14.53
CA ASP A 136 -8.21 3.24 -15.52
C ASP A 136 -8.51 4.57 -14.86
N GLY A 137 -9.11 4.56 -13.67
CA GLY A 137 -9.41 5.76 -12.89
C GLY A 137 -8.15 6.52 -12.51
N TYR A 138 -7.15 5.84 -11.94
CA TYR A 138 -5.96 6.51 -11.43
C TYR A 138 -4.81 6.63 -12.44
N THR A 139 -4.77 5.83 -13.50
CA THR A 139 -3.68 5.91 -14.50
C THR A 139 -3.96 6.99 -15.52
N SER A 140 -5.08 6.87 -16.24
CA SER A 140 -5.49 7.79 -17.28
C SER A 140 -6.95 7.53 -17.69
N PRO A 141 -7.94 8.08 -16.97
CA PRO A 141 -9.36 7.79 -17.22
C PRO A 141 -9.85 8.31 -18.57
N TYR A 142 -9.08 9.22 -19.17
CA TYR A 142 -9.30 9.84 -20.46
C TYR A 142 -8.25 9.41 -21.49
N ALA A 143 -7.64 8.23 -21.32
CA ALA A 143 -6.72 7.65 -22.30
C ALA A 143 -7.38 7.51 -23.68
N ASP A 144 -6.65 7.90 -24.72
CA ASP A 144 -7.07 7.72 -26.11
C ASP A 144 -6.62 6.37 -26.69
N TRP A 145 -6.90 6.14 -27.97
CA TRP A 145 -6.47 4.91 -28.64
C TRP A 145 -4.94 4.78 -28.71
N ALA A 146 -4.20 5.88 -28.94
CA ALA A 146 -2.76 5.81 -29.10
C ALA A 146 -2.08 5.33 -27.80
N TYR A 147 -2.60 5.76 -26.65
CA TYR A 147 -2.21 5.23 -25.35
C TYR A 147 -2.52 3.73 -25.25
N TRP A 148 -3.75 3.31 -25.52
CA TRP A 148 -4.18 1.92 -25.35
C TRP A 148 -3.48 0.96 -26.30
N GLU A 149 -3.26 1.34 -27.55
CA GLU A 149 -2.52 0.53 -28.52
C GLU A 149 -1.10 0.25 -28.02
N ARG A 150 -0.43 1.27 -27.49
CA ARG A 150 0.89 1.12 -26.88
C ARG A 150 0.82 0.30 -25.60
N MET A 151 -0.14 0.55 -24.71
CA MET A 151 -0.30 -0.22 -23.47
C MET A 151 -0.45 -1.72 -23.76
N ILE A 152 -1.31 -2.09 -24.70
CA ILE A 152 -1.51 -3.48 -25.12
C ILE A 152 -0.22 -4.08 -25.69
N ASP A 153 0.48 -3.36 -26.57
CA ASP A 153 1.75 -3.81 -27.12
C ASP A 153 2.80 -4.01 -25.99
N ILE A 154 2.86 -3.12 -24.98
CA ILE A 154 3.72 -3.25 -23.80
C ILE A 154 3.34 -4.46 -22.96
N LEU A 155 2.05 -4.67 -22.65
CA LEU A 155 1.58 -5.83 -21.89
C LEU A 155 1.95 -7.15 -22.59
N ALA A 156 1.82 -7.21 -23.93
CA ALA A 156 2.24 -8.36 -24.71
C ALA A 156 3.77 -8.60 -24.68
N LEU A 157 4.59 -7.54 -24.75
CA LEU A 157 6.06 -7.64 -24.58
C LEU A 157 6.46 -8.21 -23.22
N HIS A 158 5.61 -8.06 -22.19
CA HIS A 158 5.82 -8.59 -20.84
C HIS A 158 5.10 -9.92 -20.59
N GLY A 159 4.46 -10.50 -21.62
CA GLY A 159 3.85 -11.83 -21.54
C GLY A 159 2.50 -11.90 -20.81
N CYS A 160 1.89 -10.74 -20.52
CA CYS A 160 0.49 -10.68 -20.10
C CYS A 160 -0.41 -11.21 -21.22
N ASN A 161 -1.44 -11.97 -20.86
CA ASN A 161 -2.38 -12.53 -21.83
C ASN A 161 -3.85 -12.31 -21.45
N GLU A 162 -4.13 -11.75 -20.28
CA GLU A 162 -5.47 -11.40 -19.80
C GLU A 162 -5.44 -9.95 -19.31
N VAL A 163 -6.32 -9.11 -19.84
CA VAL A 163 -6.31 -7.67 -19.54
C VAL A 163 -7.72 -7.21 -19.20
N LEU A 164 -7.89 -6.58 -18.05
CA LEU A 164 -9.16 -5.98 -17.68
C LEU A 164 -9.49 -4.78 -18.59
N VAL A 165 -10.69 -4.78 -19.17
CA VAL A 165 -11.17 -3.70 -20.04
C VAL A 165 -12.50 -3.17 -19.50
N ILE A 166 -12.47 -1.97 -18.93
CA ILE A 166 -13.68 -1.32 -18.41
C ILE A 166 -14.27 -0.29 -19.38
N ALA A 167 -13.46 0.26 -20.30
CA ALA A 167 -13.94 1.25 -21.25
C ALA A 167 -15.11 0.74 -22.11
N GLY A 168 -16.17 1.54 -22.22
CA GLY A 168 -17.35 1.24 -23.02
C GLY A 168 -18.53 0.63 -22.24
N HIS A 169 -18.32 0.24 -20.97
CA HIS A 169 -19.40 -0.32 -20.14
C HIS A 169 -20.46 0.72 -19.78
N GLU A 170 -20.12 2.02 -19.79
CA GLU A 170 -21.11 3.09 -19.67
C GLU A 170 -22.19 3.01 -20.76
N ALA A 171 -21.83 2.59 -21.98
CA ALA A 171 -22.79 2.41 -23.07
C ALA A 171 -23.66 1.16 -22.89
N VAL A 172 -23.08 0.09 -22.32
CA VAL A 172 -23.81 -1.14 -21.97
C VAL A 172 -24.91 -0.82 -20.97
N TYR A 173 -24.58 -0.16 -19.87
CA TYR A 173 -25.55 0.22 -18.85
C TYR A 173 -26.53 1.30 -19.33
N HIS A 174 -26.08 2.26 -20.15
CA HIS A 174 -26.96 3.25 -20.76
C HIS A 174 -28.07 2.61 -21.61
N ARG A 175 -27.74 1.59 -22.41
CA ARG A 175 -28.73 0.82 -23.18
C ARG A 175 -29.59 -0.07 -22.31
N LEU A 176 -28.97 -0.71 -21.30
CA LEU A 176 -29.65 -1.59 -20.38
C LEU A 176 -30.83 -0.88 -19.71
N TRP A 177 -30.61 0.28 -19.09
CA TRP A 177 -31.66 0.91 -18.28
C TRP A 177 -32.84 1.45 -19.09
N GLN A 178 -32.60 1.84 -20.34
CA GLN A 178 -33.70 2.17 -21.26
C GLN A 178 -34.64 0.98 -21.50
N GLY A 179 -34.12 -0.24 -21.51
CA GLY A 179 -34.92 -1.47 -21.61
C GLY A 179 -35.69 -1.84 -20.33
N PHE A 180 -35.40 -1.17 -19.19
CA PHE A 180 -36.01 -1.45 -17.88
C PHE A 180 -36.71 -0.22 -17.29
N GLY A 181 -37.22 0.67 -18.15
CA GLY A 181 -38.15 1.75 -17.80
C GLY A 181 -37.51 3.07 -17.39
N TYR A 182 -36.21 3.27 -17.63
CA TYR A 182 -35.53 4.55 -17.40
C TYR A 182 -35.45 5.36 -18.69
N SER A 183 -35.65 6.67 -18.60
CA SER A 183 -35.44 7.59 -19.71
C SER A 183 -33.96 7.69 -20.09
N GLU A 184 -33.70 8.26 -21.28
CA GLU A 184 -32.36 8.58 -21.75
C GLU A 184 -31.59 9.45 -20.74
N ALA A 185 -32.25 10.48 -20.21
CA ALA A 185 -31.66 11.40 -19.24
C ALA A 185 -31.34 10.73 -17.89
N GLU A 186 -32.27 9.93 -17.35
CA GLU A 186 -32.04 9.17 -16.12
C GLU A 186 -30.88 8.17 -16.29
N SER A 187 -30.83 7.48 -17.43
CA SER A 187 -29.79 6.50 -17.72
C SER A 187 -28.41 7.14 -17.80
N ARG A 188 -28.27 8.35 -18.37
CA ARG A 188 -26.99 9.09 -18.40
C ARG A 188 -26.62 9.72 -17.07
N ALA A 189 -27.59 10.18 -16.29
CA ALA A 189 -27.35 10.77 -14.97
C ALA A 189 -26.82 9.75 -13.94
N TRP A 190 -27.16 8.47 -14.12
CA TRP A 190 -26.68 7.39 -13.28
C TRP A 190 -25.20 7.04 -13.51
N LEU A 191 -24.62 7.44 -14.65
CA LEU A 191 -23.24 7.12 -15.02
C LEU A 191 -22.28 8.19 -14.46
N PRO A 192 -21.21 7.79 -13.74
CA PRO A 192 -20.17 8.73 -13.33
C PRO A 192 -19.30 9.19 -14.52
N ALA A 193 -18.61 10.32 -14.33
CA ALA A 193 -17.48 10.72 -15.16
C ALA A 193 -16.44 9.59 -15.29
N PRO A 194 -15.71 9.48 -16.43
CA PRO A 194 -14.70 8.43 -16.62
C PRO A 194 -13.69 8.28 -15.47
N SER A 195 -13.33 9.39 -14.81
CA SER A 195 -12.46 9.39 -13.63
C SER A 195 -12.96 8.54 -12.46
N HIS A 196 -14.27 8.29 -12.35
CA HIS A 196 -14.90 7.57 -11.23
C HIS A 196 -15.63 6.28 -11.64
N GLN A 197 -15.58 5.91 -12.93
CA GLN A 197 -16.21 4.68 -13.43
C GLN A 197 -15.72 3.38 -12.77
N PRO A 198 -14.44 3.22 -12.36
CA PRO A 198 -14.01 2.04 -11.63
C PRO A 198 -14.85 1.70 -10.40
N TRP A 199 -15.10 2.66 -9.52
CA TRP A 199 -15.87 2.46 -8.29
C TRP A 199 -17.35 2.23 -8.57
N TRP A 200 -17.87 2.72 -9.71
CA TRP A 200 -19.22 2.37 -10.14
C TRP A 200 -19.33 0.91 -10.59
N LEU A 201 -18.34 0.41 -11.33
CA LEU A 201 -18.30 -1.00 -11.72
C LEU A 201 -18.04 -1.95 -10.54
N LEU A 202 -17.47 -1.45 -9.43
CA LEU A 202 -17.36 -2.13 -8.13
C LEU A 202 -18.59 -1.95 -7.22
N GLN A 203 -19.66 -1.29 -7.70
CA GLN A 203 -20.89 -1.00 -6.95
C GLN A 203 -20.71 -0.11 -5.71
N ASN A 204 -19.65 0.71 -5.67
CA ASN A 204 -19.34 1.63 -4.56
C ASN A 204 -20.03 2.99 -4.72
N LEU A 205 -20.27 3.45 -5.95
CA LEU A 205 -20.97 4.70 -6.23
C LEU A 205 -21.81 4.61 -7.50
N SER A 206 -22.76 5.52 -7.65
CA SER A 206 -23.39 5.81 -8.93
C SER A 206 -23.62 7.31 -9.09
N GLY A 207 -23.69 7.78 -10.33
CA GLY A 207 -23.58 9.21 -10.65
C GLY A 207 -22.23 9.81 -10.23
N TYR A 208 -22.14 11.15 -10.25
CA TYR A 208 -20.95 12.00 -9.99
C TYR A 208 -20.19 12.45 -11.25
N GLY A 209 -20.08 13.77 -11.43
CA GLY A 209 -19.39 14.35 -12.59
C GLY A 209 -20.16 14.25 -13.92
N GLY A 210 -21.45 13.92 -13.86
CA GLY A 210 -22.37 13.77 -15.00
C GLY A 210 -23.52 14.79 -15.01
N PRO A 211 -24.52 14.63 -15.89
CA PRO A 211 -24.71 13.49 -16.80
C PRO A 211 -23.69 13.47 -17.95
N LEU A 212 -23.27 12.28 -18.37
CA LEU A 212 -22.39 12.11 -19.53
C LEU A 212 -23.11 12.55 -20.82
N THR A 213 -22.39 13.03 -21.84
CA THR A 213 -23.00 13.32 -23.15
C THR A 213 -23.13 12.04 -23.99
N PRO A 214 -24.12 11.95 -24.90
CA PRO A 214 -24.22 10.81 -25.81
C PRO A 214 -22.96 10.60 -26.67
N ASP A 215 -22.30 11.68 -27.09
CA ASP A 215 -21.04 11.61 -27.85
C ASP A 215 -19.91 10.97 -27.03
N LEU A 216 -19.74 11.37 -25.77
CA LEU A 216 -18.74 10.79 -24.88
C LEU A 216 -18.99 9.28 -24.68
N ILE A 217 -20.24 8.88 -24.43
CA ILE A 217 -20.63 7.47 -24.30
C ILE A 217 -20.31 6.68 -25.57
N SER A 218 -20.65 7.22 -26.75
CA SER A 218 -20.41 6.59 -28.04
C SER A 218 -18.91 6.43 -28.34
N ARG A 219 -18.12 7.49 -28.16
CA ARG A 219 -16.66 7.46 -28.37
C ARG A 219 -15.96 6.50 -27.42
N ARG A 220 -16.40 6.43 -26.16
CA ARG A 220 -15.88 5.48 -25.16
C ARG A 220 -16.24 4.03 -25.52
N ALA A 221 -17.44 3.77 -26.02
CA ALA A 221 -17.82 2.45 -26.52
C ALA A 221 -16.96 2.02 -27.72
N ALA A 222 -16.72 2.93 -28.67
CA ALA A 222 -15.84 2.67 -29.80
C ALA A 222 -14.39 2.39 -29.36
N LEU A 223 -13.89 3.12 -28.37
CA LEU A 223 -12.59 2.86 -27.76
C LEU A 223 -12.56 1.46 -27.10
N GLY A 224 -13.52 1.14 -26.26
CA GLY A 224 -13.64 -0.16 -25.59
C GLY A 224 -13.64 -1.33 -26.57
N ARG A 225 -14.42 -1.21 -27.64
CA ARG A 225 -14.44 -2.19 -28.74
C ARG A 225 -13.06 -2.37 -29.37
N ARG A 226 -12.39 -1.26 -29.68
CA ARG A 226 -11.06 -1.28 -30.32
C ARG A 226 -9.99 -1.91 -29.41
N ILE A 227 -10.06 -1.67 -28.09
CA ILE A 227 -9.20 -2.32 -27.09
C ILE A 227 -9.43 -3.83 -27.09
N ALA A 228 -10.69 -4.26 -26.97
CA ALA A 228 -11.03 -5.68 -26.92
C ALA A 228 -10.65 -6.43 -28.20
N ASP A 229 -10.88 -5.84 -29.37
CA ASP A 229 -10.49 -6.43 -30.66
C ASP A 229 -8.98 -6.55 -30.77
N ARG A 230 -8.22 -5.55 -30.36
CA ARG A 230 -6.76 -5.58 -30.41
C ARG A 230 -6.14 -6.63 -29.48
N LEU A 231 -6.74 -6.85 -28.31
CA LEU A 231 -6.33 -7.95 -27.42
C LEU A 231 -6.54 -9.31 -28.11
N ARG A 232 -7.72 -9.53 -28.72
CA ARG A 232 -8.03 -10.77 -29.45
C ARG A 232 -7.11 -10.98 -30.65
N GLU A 233 -6.79 -9.92 -31.41
CA GLU A 233 -5.82 -9.98 -32.52
C GLU A 233 -4.45 -10.50 -32.06
N LEU A 234 -4.03 -10.15 -30.84
CA LEU A 234 -2.76 -10.61 -30.28
C LEU A 234 -2.83 -11.99 -29.62
N GLY A 235 -4.00 -12.63 -29.61
CA GLY A 235 -4.24 -13.88 -28.88
C GLY A 235 -4.32 -13.68 -27.37
N MET A 236 -4.57 -12.46 -26.91
CA MET A 236 -4.84 -12.11 -25.52
C MET A 236 -6.35 -12.08 -25.27
N ALA A 237 -6.78 -12.35 -24.05
CA ALA A 237 -8.17 -12.31 -23.64
C ALA A 237 -8.53 -10.95 -23.02
N PRO A 238 -9.52 -10.21 -23.57
CA PRO A 238 -10.17 -9.16 -22.81
C PRO A 238 -10.95 -9.80 -21.65
N VAL A 239 -10.69 -9.34 -20.44
CA VAL A 239 -11.50 -9.63 -19.26
C VAL A 239 -12.49 -8.49 -19.11
N LEU A 240 -13.79 -8.77 -19.25
CA LEU A 240 -14.83 -7.75 -19.20
C LEU A 240 -15.54 -7.78 -17.83
N PRO A 241 -15.99 -6.63 -17.28
CA PRO A 241 -16.95 -6.61 -16.19
C PRO A 241 -18.16 -7.52 -16.44
N GLY A 242 -18.54 -8.35 -15.48
CA GLY A 242 -19.79 -9.12 -15.54
C GLY A 242 -20.94 -8.41 -14.83
N TYR A 243 -22.16 -8.94 -14.98
CA TYR A 243 -23.34 -8.42 -14.27
C TYR A 243 -23.61 -9.20 -12.98
N TYR A 244 -23.60 -8.49 -11.86
CA TYR A 244 -23.83 -9.07 -10.54
C TYR A 244 -24.78 -8.22 -9.66
N GLY A 245 -25.65 -7.43 -10.30
CA GLY A 245 -26.87 -6.93 -9.64
C GLY A 245 -26.99 -5.43 -9.40
N SER A 246 -26.09 -4.58 -9.92
CA SER A 246 -26.23 -3.13 -9.74
C SER A 246 -27.47 -2.62 -10.47
N VAL A 247 -28.36 -1.89 -9.77
CA VAL A 247 -29.53 -1.25 -10.40
C VAL A 247 -29.67 0.22 -9.96
N PRO A 248 -30.32 1.09 -10.77
CA PRO A 248 -30.61 2.46 -10.39
C PRO A 248 -31.77 2.56 -9.40
N ASP A 249 -31.96 3.76 -8.84
CA ASP A 249 -33.03 4.06 -7.90
C ASP A 249 -34.43 3.76 -8.46
N GLY A 250 -35.31 3.25 -7.60
CA GLY A 250 -36.69 2.96 -7.95
C GLY A 250 -36.85 1.82 -8.95
N PHE A 251 -35.90 0.89 -9.01
CA PHE A 251 -35.95 -0.25 -9.94
C PHE A 251 -37.19 -1.10 -9.76
N THR A 252 -37.59 -1.38 -8.51
CA THR A 252 -38.75 -2.22 -8.16
C THR A 252 -40.08 -1.60 -8.58
N ALA A 253 -40.19 -0.27 -8.57
CA ALA A 253 -41.40 0.44 -9.02
C ALA A 253 -41.61 0.30 -10.54
N ARG A 254 -40.52 0.20 -11.31
CA ARG A 254 -40.54 0.07 -12.77
C ARG A 254 -40.57 -1.39 -13.23
N ASN A 255 -40.13 -2.32 -12.38
CA ASN A 255 -39.95 -3.72 -12.70
C ASN A 255 -40.65 -4.62 -11.66
N PRO A 256 -41.95 -4.90 -11.84
CA PRO A 256 -42.72 -5.75 -10.92
C PRO A 256 -42.09 -7.13 -10.73
N GLY A 257 -42.06 -7.60 -9.48
CA GLY A 257 -41.45 -8.88 -9.10
C GLY A 257 -39.93 -8.84 -8.90
N ALA A 258 -39.29 -7.68 -9.08
CA ALA A 258 -37.93 -7.45 -8.62
C ALA A 258 -37.91 -7.19 -7.10
N ALA A 259 -36.84 -7.61 -6.45
CA ALA A 259 -36.50 -7.23 -5.08
C ALA A 259 -35.07 -6.72 -5.05
N VAL A 260 -34.82 -5.67 -4.26
CA VAL A 260 -33.50 -5.06 -4.14
C VAL A 260 -33.10 -4.96 -2.68
N VAL A 261 -31.80 -4.98 -2.42
CA VAL A 261 -31.20 -4.73 -1.11
C VAL A 261 -30.48 -3.38 -1.17
N PRO A 262 -30.92 -2.38 -0.40
CA PRO A 262 -30.21 -1.11 -0.29
C PRO A 262 -28.80 -1.31 0.24
N GLN A 263 -27.81 -0.72 -0.44
CA GLN A 263 -26.38 -0.95 -0.13
C GLN A 263 -25.75 0.12 0.77
N GLY A 264 -26.49 1.18 1.12
CA GLY A 264 -26.02 2.22 2.02
C GLY A 264 -24.98 3.15 1.39
N MET A 265 -23.98 3.55 2.18
CA MET A 265 -22.95 4.52 1.80
C MET A 265 -21.57 3.86 1.74
N TRP A 266 -20.75 4.28 0.79
CA TRP A 266 -19.31 3.98 0.71
C TRP A 266 -18.58 5.31 0.63
N HIS A 267 -17.74 5.61 1.64
CA HIS A 267 -16.95 6.85 1.73
C HIS A 267 -17.72 8.13 1.29
N GLY A 268 -18.92 8.35 1.85
CA GLY A 268 -19.74 9.53 1.55
C GLY A 268 -20.52 9.48 0.22
N PHE A 269 -20.30 8.48 -0.63
CA PHE A 269 -21.12 8.20 -1.81
C PHE A 269 -22.22 7.20 -1.52
N ARG A 270 -23.39 7.40 -2.14
CA ARG A 270 -24.47 6.41 -2.08
C ARG A 270 -24.17 5.27 -3.04
N ARG A 271 -24.22 4.04 -2.54
CA ARG A 271 -24.08 2.82 -3.35
C ARG A 271 -25.37 2.58 -4.15
N PRO A 272 -25.30 2.07 -5.39
CA PRO A 272 -26.48 1.59 -6.10
C PRO A 272 -27.14 0.44 -5.34
N ASP A 273 -28.46 0.31 -5.46
CA ASP A 273 -29.18 -0.82 -4.88
C ASP A 273 -28.75 -2.14 -5.56
N TRP A 274 -28.83 -3.24 -4.81
CA TRP A 274 -28.42 -4.57 -5.29
C TRP A 274 -29.63 -5.44 -5.59
N LEU A 275 -29.82 -5.82 -6.85
CA LEU A 275 -30.88 -6.70 -7.32
C LEU A 275 -30.67 -8.13 -6.82
N ASP A 276 -31.64 -8.65 -6.06
CA ASP A 276 -31.60 -10.00 -5.48
C ASP A 276 -31.50 -11.06 -6.60
N PRO A 277 -30.37 -11.81 -6.68
CA PRO A 277 -30.16 -12.80 -7.74
C PRO A 277 -31.11 -14.00 -7.72
N ARG A 278 -31.94 -14.15 -6.68
CA ARG A 278 -32.96 -15.20 -6.57
C ARG A 278 -34.26 -14.85 -7.29
N THR A 279 -34.46 -13.57 -7.63
CA THR A 279 -35.69 -13.10 -8.27
C THR A 279 -35.71 -13.38 -9.77
N ALA A 280 -36.90 -13.50 -10.37
CA ALA A 280 -37.04 -13.69 -11.81
C ALA A 280 -36.58 -12.47 -12.65
N ALA A 281 -36.44 -11.30 -12.02
CA ALA A 281 -35.92 -10.09 -12.67
C ALA A 281 -34.41 -10.21 -12.97
N PHE A 282 -33.63 -10.81 -12.07
CA PHE A 282 -32.17 -10.91 -12.22
C PHE A 282 -31.71 -11.56 -13.54
N PRO A 283 -32.14 -12.78 -13.90
CA PRO A 283 -31.70 -13.41 -15.15
C PRO A 283 -32.14 -12.63 -16.40
N ARG A 284 -33.28 -11.92 -16.35
CA ARG A 284 -33.72 -11.05 -17.45
C ARG A 284 -32.79 -9.85 -17.65
N VAL A 285 -32.41 -9.18 -16.55
CA VAL A 285 -31.48 -8.05 -16.60
C VAL A 285 -30.08 -8.51 -17.03
N ALA A 286 -29.59 -9.61 -16.44
CA ALA A 286 -28.29 -10.18 -16.81
C ALA A 286 -28.23 -10.57 -18.29
N ALA A 287 -29.26 -11.24 -18.82
CA ALA A 287 -29.31 -11.59 -20.25
C ALA A 287 -29.30 -10.35 -21.16
N ALA A 288 -30.01 -9.29 -20.77
CA ALA A 288 -29.99 -8.03 -21.52
C ALA A 288 -28.62 -7.34 -21.44
N TYR A 289 -27.97 -7.34 -20.27
CA TYR A 289 -26.63 -6.80 -20.07
C TYR A 289 -25.62 -7.51 -20.97
N TYR A 290 -25.53 -8.84 -20.89
CA TYR A 290 -24.55 -9.61 -21.66
C TYR A 290 -24.80 -9.50 -23.16
N ARG A 291 -26.06 -9.42 -23.61
CA ARG A 291 -26.37 -9.13 -25.02
C ARG A 291 -25.81 -7.78 -25.47
N HIS A 292 -26.09 -6.70 -24.72
CA HIS A 292 -25.58 -5.36 -25.08
C HIS A 292 -24.05 -5.28 -24.98
N GLN A 293 -23.45 -5.98 -24.03
CA GLN A 293 -22.00 -6.08 -23.91
C GLN A 293 -21.39 -6.77 -25.13
N ALA A 294 -21.93 -7.92 -25.55
CA ALA A 294 -21.46 -8.64 -26.74
C ALA A 294 -21.64 -7.81 -28.02
N GLU A 295 -22.78 -7.12 -28.19
CA GLU A 295 -23.03 -6.22 -29.32
C GLU A 295 -21.99 -5.09 -29.41
N LEU A 296 -21.65 -4.49 -28.27
CA LEU A 296 -20.77 -3.31 -28.21
C LEU A 296 -19.29 -3.67 -28.21
N LEU A 297 -18.88 -4.69 -27.46
CA LEU A 297 -17.47 -5.01 -27.14
C LEU A 297 -17.00 -6.35 -27.73
N GLY A 298 -17.91 -7.15 -28.28
CA GLY A 298 -17.64 -8.48 -28.82
C GLY A 298 -17.54 -9.56 -27.74
N GLU A 299 -17.27 -10.80 -28.19
CA GLU A 299 -17.25 -11.99 -27.33
C GLU A 299 -16.09 -12.01 -26.31
N ALA A 300 -16.37 -12.42 -25.08
CA ALA A 300 -15.38 -12.58 -24.03
C ALA A 300 -15.53 -13.94 -23.33
N ALA A 301 -14.42 -14.47 -22.83
CA ALA A 301 -14.38 -15.73 -22.09
C ALA A 301 -14.17 -15.51 -20.59
N HIS A 302 -13.73 -14.32 -20.16
CA HIS A 302 -13.40 -14.02 -18.77
C HIS A 302 -14.21 -12.83 -18.30
N PHE A 303 -14.88 -12.98 -17.16
CA PHE A 303 -15.76 -11.96 -16.61
C PHE A 303 -15.40 -11.63 -15.16
N LYS A 304 -15.02 -10.38 -14.92
CA LYS A 304 -14.63 -9.84 -13.61
C LYS A 304 -15.87 -9.45 -12.81
N MET A 305 -16.10 -10.06 -11.65
CA MET A 305 -17.24 -9.74 -10.78
C MET A 305 -16.87 -9.93 -9.30
N ASP A 306 -17.04 -8.88 -8.49
CA ASP A 306 -16.62 -8.84 -7.08
C ASP A 306 -17.84 -8.60 -6.18
N LEU A 307 -18.59 -9.66 -5.92
CA LEU A 307 -19.82 -9.59 -5.14
C LEU A 307 -19.53 -9.09 -3.70
N LEU A 308 -20.22 -8.02 -3.27
CA LEU A 308 -20.05 -7.39 -1.94
C LEU A 308 -18.63 -6.84 -1.70
N HIS A 309 -18.05 -6.20 -2.71
CA HIS A 309 -16.75 -5.54 -2.61
C HIS A 309 -16.76 -4.36 -1.62
N GLU A 310 -15.79 -4.36 -0.69
CA GLU A 310 -15.56 -3.32 0.34
C GLU A 310 -16.85 -2.87 1.06
N GLY A 311 -17.63 -3.86 1.50
CA GLY A 311 -18.86 -3.63 2.26
C GLY A 311 -20.10 -3.89 1.41
N GLY A 312 -21.08 -3.00 1.52
CA GLY A 312 -22.45 -3.33 1.14
C GLY A 312 -23.09 -4.30 2.14
N THR A 313 -24.25 -4.86 1.79
CA THR A 313 -24.91 -5.86 2.62
C THR A 313 -25.71 -6.83 1.78
N ALA A 314 -25.65 -8.11 2.14
CA ALA A 314 -26.53 -9.11 1.56
C ALA A 314 -27.98 -8.96 2.06
N GLY A 315 -28.21 -8.19 3.13
CA GLY A 315 -29.50 -8.09 3.80
C GLY A 315 -30.03 -9.47 4.18
N GLY A 316 -31.24 -9.80 3.73
CA GLY A 316 -31.84 -11.13 3.90
C GLY A 316 -31.54 -12.14 2.78
N VAL A 317 -30.63 -11.82 1.85
CA VAL A 317 -30.25 -12.70 0.73
C VAL A 317 -29.11 -13.62 1.17
N PRO A 318 -29.28 -14.96 1.17
CA PRO A 318 -28.17 -15.87 1.46
C PRO A 318 -27.10 -15.78 0.38
N VAL A 319 -25.85 -15.50 0.76
CA VAL A 319 -24.72 -15.28 -0.16
C VAL A 319 -24.51 -16.48 -1.09
N ALA A 320 -24.58 -17.72 -0.56
CA ALA A 320 -24.49 -18.93 -1.37
C ALA A 320 -25.58 -19.01 -2.46
N ALA A 321 -26.81 -18.56 -2.17
CA ALA A 321 -27.89 -18.55 -3.16
C ALA A 321 -27.70 -17.42 -4.18
N ALA A 322 -27.23 -16.25 -3.73
CA ALA A 322 -26.88 -15.15 -4.61
C ALA A 322 -25.77 -15.54 -5.60
N ALA A 323 -24.68 -16.15 -5.10
CA ALA A 323 -23.56 -16.62 -5.91
C ALA A 323 -24.00 -17.61 -6.99
N LYS A 324 -24.86 -18.59 -6.66
CA LYS A 324 -25.47 -19.51 -7.63
C LYS A 324 -26.33 -18.80 -8.67
N GLY A 325 -27.06 -17.76 -8.28
CA GLY A 325 -27.87 -16.94 -9.20
C GLY A 325 -27.02 -16.17 -10.20
N VAL A 326 -25.95 -15.53 -9.70
CA VAL A 326 -24.95 -14.82 -10.52
C VAL A 326 -24.24 -15.78 -11.48
N GLU A 327 -23.72 -16.90 -10.97
CA GLU A 327 -23.06 -17.92 -11.78
C GLU A 327 -24.01 -18.46 -12.86
N ARG A 328 -25.23 -18.85 -12.49
CA ARG A 328 -26.20 -19.37 -13.46
C ARG A 328 -26.49 -18.36 -14.58
N ALA A 329 -26.66 -17.09 -14.24
CA ALA A 329 -26.91 -16.05 -15.23
C ALA A 329 -25.72 -15.86 -16.17
N LEU A 330 -24.49 -15.81 -15.64
CA LEU A 330 -23.27 -15.79 -16.44
C LEU A 330 -23.20 -17.01 -17.38
N ARG A 331 -23.42 -18.22 -16.86
CA ARG A 331 -23.36 -19.47 -17.63
C ARG A 331 -24.45 -19.58 -18.70
N THR A 332 -25.60 -18.97 -18.45
CA THR A 332 -26.69 -18.94 -19.43
C THR A 332 -26.31 -18.10 -20.65
N ALA A 333 -25.64 -16.97 -20.42
CA ALA A 333 -25.15 -16.11 -21.52
C ALA A 333 -23.86 -16.66 -22.16
N HIS A 334 -22.96 -17.19 -21.33
CA HIS A 334 -21.62 -17.64 -21.70
C HIS A 334 -21.30 -18.99 -21.01
N PRO A 335 -21.65 -20.13 -21.62
CA PRO A 335 -21.53 -21.46 -20.99
C PRO A 335 -20.12 -21.77 -20.46
N ASP A 336 -19.09 -21.39 -21.22
CA ASP A 336 -17.68 -21.68 -20.91
C ASP A 336 -16.92 -20.56 -20.21
N ALA A 337 -17.60 -19.50 -19.76
CA ALA A 337 -16.96 -18.35 -19.11
C ALA A 337 -16.02 -18.72 -17.94
N THR A 338 -15.12 -17.83 -17.57
CA THR A 338 -14.41 -17.91 -16.31
C THR A 338 -14.85 -16.73 -15.46
N TRP A 339 -15.36 -17.00 -14.26
CA TRP A 339 -15.63 -15.94 -13.29
C TRP A 339 -14.30 -15.56 -12.63
N VAL A 340 -13.78 -14.39 -13.00
CA VAL A 340 -12.60 -13.79 -12.39
C VAL A 340 -13.03 -12.97 -11.19
N ILE A 341 -12.43 -13.20 -10.02
CA ILE A 341 -12.76 -12.50 -8.78
C ILE A 341 -11.49 -12.05 -8.05
N LEU A 342 -11.52 -10.85 -7.47
CA LEU A 342 -10.40 -10.28 -6.74
C LEU A 342 -10.26 -10.93 -5.35
N GLY A 343 -9.05 -11.41 -5.04
CA GLY A 343 -8.63 -11.71 -3.68
C GLY A 343 -8.26 -10.42 -2.94
N TRP A 344 -9.20 -9.86 -2.17
CA TRP A 344 -9.01 -8.60 -1.44
C TRP A 344 -9.75 -8.63 -0.10
N GLN A 345 -9.02 -8.34 0.98
CA GLN A 345 -9.53 -8.44 2.35
C GLN A 345 -10.15 -9.83 2.60
N ASP A 346 -11.43 -9.89 3.00
CA ASP A 346 -12.15 -11.13 3.27
C ASP A 346 -12.81 -11.74 2.02
N ASN A 347 -12.68 -11.10 0.86
CA ASN A 347 -13.21 -11.60 -0.42
C ASN A 347 -12.17 -12.44 -1.19
N PRO A 348 -12.60 -13.52 -1.88
CA PRO A 348 -13.97 -14.06 -1.92
C PRO A 348 -14.40 -14.73 -0.61
N LEU A 349 -15.67 -14.55 -0.23
CA LEU A 349 -16.24 -15.21 0.95
C LEU A 349 -16.23 -16.75 0.79
N PRO A 350 -15.87 -17.53 1.83
CA PRO A 350 -15.89 -19.00 1.75
C PRO A 350 -17.25 -19.59 1.35
N GLU A 351 -18.35 -18.99 1.82
CA GLU A 351 -19.71 -19.40 1.45
C GLU A 351 -20.05 -19.16 -0.03
N LEU A 352 -19.43 -18.17 -0.68
CA LEU A 352 -19.51 -17.97 -2.13
C LEU A 352 -18.77 -19.10 -2.83
N LEU A 353 -17.50 -19.33 -2.47
CA LEU A 353 -16.65 -20.35 -3.11
C LEU A 353 -17.22 -21.78 -2.97
N ASN A 354 -17.86 -22.08 -1.84
CA ASN A 354 -18.49 -23.38 -1.59
C ASN A 354 -19.79 -23.59 -2.40
N ALA A 355 -20.38 -22.53 -2.95
CA ALA A 355 -21.68 -22.58 -3.61
C ALA A 355 -21.61 -22.74 -5.13
N VAL A 356 -20.47 -22.42 -5.75
CA VAL A 356 -20.30 -22.29 -7.21
C VAL A 356 -19.31 -23.32 -7.76
N ASP A 357 -19.22 -23.47 -9.09
CA ASP A 357 -18.22 -24.32 -9.73
C ASP A 357 -16.83 -23.67 -9.69
N ARG A 358 -16.08 -24.01 -8.64
CA ARG A 358 -14.69 -23.56 -8.44
C ARG A 358 -13.78 -23.82 -9.65
N LYS A 359 -14.04 -24.84 -10.48
CA LYS A 359 -13.20 -25.12 -11.67
C LYS A 359 -13.37 -24.07 -12.78
N ARG A 360 -14.44 -23.28 -12.71
CA ARG A 360 -14.74 -22.21 -13.66
C ARG A 360 -14.59 -20.81 -13.03
N MET A 361 -13.81 -20.74 -11.95
CA MET A 361 -13.40 -19.50 -11.31
C MET A 361 -11.89 -19.31 -11.41
N LEU A 362 -11.46 -18.05 -11.41
CA LEU A 362 -10.08 -17.66 -11.24
C LEU A 362 -10.03 -16.56 -10.17
N ILE A 363 -9.31 -16.83 -9.08
CA ILE A 363 -9.02 -15.79 -8.07
C ILE A 363 -7.76 -15.05 -8.51
N VAL A 364 -7.84 -13.74 -8.71
CA VAL A 364 -6.66 -12.88 -8.90
C VAL A 364 -6.25 -12.31 -7.54
N ASP A 365 -5.19 -12.85 -6.94
CA ASP A 365 -4.81 -12.50 -5.57
C ASP A 365 -4.21 -11.10 -5.48
N GLY A 366 -4.90 -10.13 -4.89
CA GLY A 366 -4.36 -8.77 -4.74
C GLY A 366 -3.36 -8.62 -3.60
N ILE A 367 -3.20 -9.64 -2.75
CA ILE A 367 -2.55 -9.49 -1.45
C ILE A 367 -1.55 -10.60 -1.13
N SER A 368 -1.04 -11.35 -2.11
CA SER A 368 -0.15 -12.51 -1.88
C SER A 368 1.06 -12.17 -1.01
N GLU A 369 1.70 -11.02 -1.24
CA GLU A 369 2.80 -10.50 -0.43
C GLU A 369 2.38 -9.52 0.67
N ARG A 370 1.10 -9.10 0.70
CA ARG A 370 0.68 -7.92 1.48
C ARG A 370 0.83 -8.10 2.97
N PHE A 371 0.42 -9.25 3.49
CA PHE A 371 0.36 -9.54 4.92
C PHE A 371 1.18 -10.78 5.29
N LYS A 372 1.86 -10.73 6.43
CA LYS A 372 2.65 -11.87 6.95
C LYS A 372 1.78 -13.11 7.24
N GLY A 373 0.51 -12.92 7.58
CA GLY A 373 -0.43 -14.01 7.88
C GLY A 373 -0.85 -14.84 6.66
N ILE A 374 -0.65 -14.34 5.44
CA ILE A 374 -1.01 -15.07 4.21
C ILE A 374 0.09 -16.06 3.89
N THR A 375 -0.19 -17.34 4.16
CA THR A 375 0.79 -18.43 4.09
C THR A 375 0.33 -19.61 3.24
N ASP A 376 -0.99 -19.87 3.14
CA ASP A 376 -1.52 -21.03 2.42
C ASP A 376 -2.87 -20.76 1.73
N ARG A 377 -2.81 -20.40 0.44
CA ARG A 377 -3.99 -20.03 -0.36
C ARG A 377 -4.88 -21.21 -0.72
N GLU A 378 -4.33 -22.41 -0.77
CA GLU A 378 -5.06 -23.64 -1.04
C GLU A 378 -6.05 -23.92 0.09
N LYS A 379 -5.65 -23.63 1.33
CA LYS A 379 -6.53 -23.66 2.50
C LYS A 379 -7.52 -22.51 2.47
N ASP A 380 -7.06 -21.28 2.26
CA ASP A 380 -7.91 -20.08 2.27
C ASP A 380 -9.06 -20.16 1.25
N TRP A 381 -8.80 -20.73 0.07
CA TRP A 381 -9.74 -20.78 -1.05
C TRP A 381 -10.23 -22.18 -1.42
N GLY A 382 -9.93 -23.17 -0.57
CA GLY A 382 -10.38 -24.55 -0.76
C GLY A 382 -9.98 -25.13 -2.12
N GLY A 383 -8.76 -24.89 -2.59
CA GLY A 383 -8.25 -25.39 -3.87
C GLY A 383 -8.88 -24.76 -5.13
N THR A 384 -9.54 -23.60 -5.00
CA THR A 384 -10.00 -22.82 -6.18
C THR A 384 -8.78 -22.34 -6.98
N PRO A 385 -8.78 -22.42 -8.34
CA PRO A 385 -7.68 -21.91 -9.15
C PRO A 385 -7.41 -20.43 -8.89
N TYR A 386 -6.14 -20.07 -8.75
CA TYR A 386 -5.74 -18.70 -8.49
C TYR A 386 -4.48 -18.26 -9.23
N ALA A 387 -4.33 -16.95 -9.39
CA ALA A 387 -3.12 -16.31 -9.86
C ALA A 387 -2.41 -15.61 -8.70
N PHE A 388 -1.13 -15.93 -8.48
CA PHE A 388 -0.29 -15.21 -7.51
C PHE A 388 -0.18 -13.76 -7.96
N GLY A 389 -0.57 -12.82 -7.11
CA GLY A 389 -0.71 -11.44 -7.54
C GLY A 389 -0.24 -10.42 -6.54
N THR A 390 -0.15 -9.19 -7.02
CA THR A 390 0.32 -8.03 -6.28
C THR A 390 -0.46 -6.80 -6.70
N ILE A 391 -0.74 -5.93 -5.72
CA ILE A 391 -1.11 -4.54 -5.93
C ILE A 391 0.09 -3.70 -5.44
N PRO A 392 1.07 -3.39 -6.29
CA PRO A 392 2.30 -2.72 -5.87
C PRO A 392 2.12 -1.21 -5.70
N ASN A 393 1.04 -0.65 -6.25
CA ASN A 393 0.72 0.76 -6.19
C ASN A 393 -0.77 0.97 -5.87
N PHE A 394 -1.05 1.94 -5.02
CA PHE A 394 -2.38 2.32 -4.54
C PHE A 394 -2.61 3.82 -4.82
N GLY A 395 -3.78 4.19 -5.34
CA GLY A 395 -4.17 5.56 -5.70
C GLY A 395 -3.41 6.17 -6.87
N GLY A 396 -2.47 5.45 -7.48
CA GLY A 396 -1.45 6.04 -8.34
C GLY A 396 -0.52 6.99 -7.59
N ARG A 397 -0.37 6.79 -6.27
CA ARG A 397 0.57 7.56 -5.46
C ARG A 397 1.95 7.52 -6.09
N THR A 398 2.65 8.66 -6.09
CA THR A 398 3.96 8.77 -6.72
C THR A 398 5.04 8.22 -5.79
N THR A 399 5.07 6.90 -5.67
CA THR A 399 5.99 6.16 -4.82
C THR A 399 6.89 5.25 -5.66
N ILE A 400 7.99 4.77 -5.06
CA ILE A 400 8.87 3.77 -5.64
C ILE A 400 9.07 2.59 -4.68
N GLY A 401 8.83 1.38 -5.17
CA GLY A 401 9.22 0.16 -4.49
C GLY A 401 8.25 -1.00 -4.61
N ALA A 402 8.69 -2.19 -4.21
CA ALA A 402 7.86 -3.38 -4.13
C ALA A 402 8.51 -4.43 -3.22
N LYS A 403 7.74 -5.43 -2.74
CA LYS A 403 8.29 -6.55 -1.96
C LYS A 403 8.82 -7.68 -2.84
N THR A 404 9.77 -7.36 -3.72
CA THR A 404 10.32 -8.33 -4.69
C THR A 404 10.95 -9.56 -4.03
N HIS A 405 11.47 -9.42 -2.80
CA HIS A 405 11.98 -10.53 -1.99
C HIS A 405 10.88 -11.54 -1.60
N LEU A 406 9.68 -11.07 -1.26
CA LEU A 406 8.55 -11.95 -0.95
C LEU A 406 7.98 -12.59 -2.22
N TRP A 407 8.02 -11.89 -3.36
CA TRP A 407 7.65 -12.51 -4.64
C TRP A 407 8.56 -13.69 -4.96
N THR A 408 9.88 -13.54 -4.83
CA THR A 408 10.82 -14.65 -5.05
C THR A 408 10.68 -15.78 -4.05
N GLU A 409 10.33 -15.47 -2.80
CA GLU A 409 10.15 -16.48 -1.75
C GLU A 409 8.85 -17.27 -1.95
N LYS A 410 7.71 -16.56 -2.06
CA LYS A 410 6.38 -17.17 -2.05
C LYS A 410 5.99 -17.76 -3.38
N PHE A 411 6.21 -17.07 -4.51
CA PHE A 411 5.69 -17.50 -5.81
C PHE A 411 6.19 -18.89 -6.18
N PHE A 412 7.50 -19.13 -6.10
CA PHE A 412 8.10 -20.42 -6.46
C PHE A 412 7.70 -21.51 -5.47
N ALA A 413 7.68 -21.20 -4.16
CA ALA A 413 7.24 -22.15 -3.14
C ALA A 413 5.77 -22.57 -3.33
N TRP A 414 4.89 -21.66 -3.71
CA TRP A 414 3.47 -21.93 -3.93
C TRP A 414 3.21 -22.60 -5.28
N ARG A 415 3.95 -22.25 -6.32
CA ARG A 415 3.82 -22.84 -7.66
C ARG A 415 4.32 -24.28 -7.68
N ASP A 416 5.43 -24.57 -6.99
CA ASP A 416 6.14 -25.85 -7.11
C ASP A 416 5.70 -26.90 -6.06
N LYS A 417 4.76 -26.56 -5.17
CA LYS A 417 4.24 -27.52 -4.18
C LYS A 417 3.31 -28.56 -4.81
N PRO A 418 3.19 -29.77 -4.24
CA PRO A 418 2.24 -30.77 -4.69
C PRO A 418 0.80 -30.23 -4.70
N ASP A 419 0.04 -30.60 -5.73
CA ASP A 419 -1.37 -30.23 -5.89
C ASP A 419 -1.66 -28.72 -5.83
N SER A 420 -0.68 -27.89 -6.21
CA SER A 420 -0.85 -26.43 -6.26
C SER A 420 -2.04 -26.02 -7.14
N ALA A 421 -2.88 -25.13 -6.60
CA ALA A 421 -3.97 -24.49 -7.35
C ALA A 421 -3.51 -23.18 -8.03
N LEU A 422 -2.23 -22.82 -7.92
CA LEU A 422 -1.64 -21.67 -8.58
C LEU A 422 -1.52 -21.96 -10.09
N VAL A 423 -2.32 -21.24 -10.87
CA VAL A 423 -2.42 -21.40 -12.33
C VAL A 423 -1.96 -20.16 -13.10
N GLY A 424 -1.51 -19.12 -12.39
CA GLY A 424 -1.14 -17.85 -13.02
C GLY A 424 -0.41 -16.84 -12.16
N THR A 425 -0.19 -15.67 -12.76
CA THR A 425 0.27 -14.44 -12.10
C THR A 425 -0.71 -13.29 -12.37
N ALA A 426 -0.88 -12.36 -11.42
CA ALA A 426 -1.76 -11.20 -11.56
C ALA A 426 -1.07 -9.90 -11.14
N TYR A 427 -0.73 -9.03 -12.08
CA TYR A 427 -0.12 -7.73 -11.79
C TYR A 427 -1.19 -6.63 -11.85
N MET A 428 -1.63 -6.18 -10.68
CA MET A 428 -2.85 -5.38 -10.53
C MET A 428 -2.58 -4.05 -9.81
N PRO A 429 -1.76 -3.15 -10.35
CA PRO A 429 -1.57 -1.85 -9.74
C PRO A 429 -2.87 -1.03 -9.82
N GLU A 430 -3.22 -0.29 -8.76
CA GLU A 430 -4.32 0.68 -8.83
C GLU A 430 -4.02 1.79 -9.84
N ALA A 431 -2.74 2.06 -10.15
CA ALA A 431 -2.36 2.79 -11.35
C ALA A 431 -1.09 2.23 -12.00
N ALA A 432 -1.15 1.99 -13.31
CA ALA A 432 -0.01 1.66 -14.15
C ALA A 432 0.89 2.89 -14.41
N ASP A 433 1.88 2.73 -15.30
CA ASP A 433 2.87 3.75 -15.69
C ASP A 433 3.82 4.20 -14.55
N ARG A 434 3.92 3.40 -13.48
CA ARG A 434 4.74 3.64 -12.28
C ARG A 434 5.57 2.43 -11.92
N ASP A 435 6.80 2.61 -11.49
CA ASP A 435 7.68 1.51 -11.07
C ASP A 435 7.92 0.44 -12.16
N PRO A 436 8.52 0.81 -13.30
CA PRO A 436 8.79 -0.13 -14.39
C PRO A 436 9.67 -1.32 -13.98
N ALA A 437 10.50 -1.20 -12.94
CA ALA A 437 11.30 -2.34 -12.46
C ALA A 437 10.47 -3.37 -11.70
N ALA A 438 9.44 -2.93 -10.95
CA ALA A 438 8.52 -3.84 -10.29
C ALA A 438 7.73 -4.67 -11.33
N PHE A 439 7.20 -4.00 -12.36
CA PHE A 439 6.47 -4.66 -13.44
C PHE A 439 7.34 -5.62 -14.25
N GLU A 440 8.54 -5.20 -14.63
CA GLU A 440 9.50 -6.05 -15.33
C GLU A 440 9.87 -7.28 -14.49
N PHE A 441 10.18 -7.11 -13.20
CA PHE A 441 10.55 -8.23 -12.34
C PHE A 441 9.40 -9.22 -12.16
N PHE A 442 8.20 -8.70 -11.90
CA PHE A 442 7.02 -9.53 -11.65
C PHE A 442 6.58 -10.29 -12.90
N SER A 443 6.55 -9.62 -14.06
CA SER A 443 6.15 -10.25 -15.32
C SER A 443 7.08 -11.39 -15.75
N GLU A 444 8.37 -11.32 -15.40
CA GLU A 444 9.30 -12.41 -15.69
C GLU A 444 9.08 -13.66 -14.82
N LEU A 445 8.44 -13.56 -13.65
CA LEU A 445 8.25 -14.71 -12.74
C LEU A 445 7.60 -15.91 -13.43
N ALA A 446 6.59 -15.66 -14.26
CA ALA A 446 5.87 -16.70 -15.00
C ALA A 446 6.76 -17.44 -16.01
N TRP A 447 7.88 -16.84 -16.42
CA TRP A 447 8.80 -17.38 -17.43
C TRP A 447 10.10 -17.94 -16.82
N GLN A 448 10.24 -17.95 -15.49
CA GLN A 448 11.44 -18.43 -14.81
C GLN A 448 11.19 -19.81 -14.20
N ASP A 449 12.11 -20.77 -14.43
CA ASP A 449 12.00 -22.10 -13.82
C ASP A 449 12.31 -22.09 -12.33
N ARG A 450 13.13 -21.13 -11.86
CA ARG A 450 13.57 -21.00 -10.46
C ARG A 450 13.64 -19.54 -10.05
N ALA A 451 13.64 -19.29 -8.74
CA ALA A 451 13.79 -17.95 -8.19
C ALA A 451 15.05 -17.25 -8.76
N PRO A 452 14.92 -16.05 -9.35
CA PRO A 452 16.06 -15.30 -9.85
C PRO A 452 16.93 -14.77 -8.70
N ASP A 453 18.24 -14.70 -8.91
CA ASP A 453 19.13 -13.92 -8.03
C ASP A 453 18.78 -12.43 -8.18
N ARG A 454 18.18 -11.86 -7.14
CA ARG A 454 17.73 -10.46 -7.14
C ARG A 454 18.88 -9.49 -7.42
N ALA A 455 20.04 -9.69 -6.78
CA ALA A 455 21.17 -8.79 -6.94
C ALA A 455 21.71 -8.82 -8.38
N GLY A 456 21.84 -10.03 -8.96
CA GLY A 456 22.19 -10.24 -10.36
C GLY A 456 21.17 -9.61 -11.31
N TRP A 457 19.87 -9.83 -11.07
CA TRP A 457 18.79 -9.33 -11.92
C TRP A 457 18.73 -7.80 -11.94
N PHE A 458 18.75 -7.13 -10.78
CA PHE A 458 18.71 -5.66 -10.72
C PHE A 458 19.96 -5.03 -11.34
N GLY A 459 21.10 -5.70 -11.23
CA GLY A 459 22.32 -5.27 -11.92
C GLY A 459 22.23 -5.42 -13.44
N ALA A 460 21.56 -6.45 -13.96
CA ALA A 460 21.28 -6.60 -15.39
C ALA A 460 20.22 -5.61 -15.88
N TYR A 461 19.20 -5.34 -15.06
CA TYR A 461 18.16 -4.36 -15.30
C TYR A 461 18.74 -2.98 -15.61
N ALA A 462 19.69 -2.51 -14.79
CA ALA A 462 20.40 -1.26 -15.05
C ALA A 462 21.02 -1.20 -16.46
N ALA A 463 21.62 -2.31 -16.91
CA ALA A 463 22.33 -2.35 -18.18
C ALA A 463 21.39 -2.31 -19.38
N PHE A 464 20.34 -3.15 -19.42
CA PHE A 464 19.40 -3.14 -20.54
C PHE A 464 18.45 -1.95 -20.51
N ARG A 465 18.16 -1.40 -19.32
CA ARG A 465 17.32 -0.21 -19.18
C ARG A 465 18.00 1.02 -19.75
N TYR A 466 19.32 1.14 -19.62
CA TYR A 466 20.08 2.32 -20.06
C TYR A 466 20.87 2.13 -21.35
N GLY A 467 20.87 0.94 -21.96
CA GLY A 467 21.59 0.67 -23.21
C GLY A 467 22.97 0.07 -23.05
N ARG A 468 23.57 0.14 -21.86
CA ARG A 468 24.95 -0.28 -21.61
C ARG A 468 25.24 -0.48 -20.13
N GLU A 469 26.29 -1.23 -19.86
CA GLU A 469 26.82 -1.37 -18.50
C GLU A 469 27.50 -0.08 -18.04
N ASP A 470 27.20 0.31 -16.81
CA ASP A 470 27.82 1.42 -16.10
C ASP A 470 27.91 1.03 -14.61
N PRO A 471 29.12 1.00 -14.01
CA PRO A 471 29.30 0.59 -12.62
C PRO A 471 28.51 1.45 -11.61
N ALA A 472 28.35 2.75 -11.87
CA ALA A 472 27.63 3.65 -10.99
C ALA A 472 26.12 3.41 -11.08
N ALA A 473 25.59 3.21 -12.29
CA ALA A 473 24.21 2.80 -12.50
C ALA A 473 23.91 1.44 -11.84
N ARG A 474 24.81 0.46 -11.99
CA ARG A 474 24.69 -0.84 -11.31
C ARG A 474 24.66 -0.68 -9.79
N GLY A 475 25.56 0.13 -9.24
CA GLY A 475 25.59 0.45 -7.81
C GLY A 475 24.29 1.08 -7.32
N ALA A 476 23.69 1.98 -8.11
CA ALA A 476 22.41 2.59 -7.79
C ALA A 476 21.28 1.55 -7.72
N TRP A 477 21.20 0.65 -8.69
CA TRP A 477 20.18 -0.40 -8.70
C TRP A 477 20.41 -1.47 -7.62
N THR A 478 21.65 -1.71 -7.19
CA THR A 478 21.94 -2.50 -5.99
C THR A 478 21.39 -1.81 -4.73
N ALA A 479 21.58 -0.50 -4.59
CA ALA A 479 21.01 0.25 -3.47
C ALA A 479 19.46 0.19 -3.47
N LEU A 480 18.82 0.34 -4.64
CA LEU A 480 17.37 0.19 -4.78
C LEU A 480 16.88 -1.24 -4.47
N CYS A 481 17.62 -2.27 -4.90
CA CYS A 481 17.33 -3.68 -4.58
C CYS A 481 17.28 -3.94 -3.07
N GLU A 482 18.17 -3.30 -2.31
CA GLU A 482 18.28 -3.46 -0.85
C GLU A 482 17.43 -2.46 -0.05
N THR A 483 16.71 -1.55 -0.71
CA THR A 483 15.85 -0.54 -0.09
C THR A 483 14.44 -0.60 -0.66
N ALA A 484 14.12 0.22 -1.66
CA ALA A 484 12.78 0.33 -2.24
C ALA A 484 12.20 -1.01 -2.72
N TYR A 485 13.03 -1.91 -3.28
CA TYR A 485 12.58 -3.22 -3.73
C TYR A 485 12.72 -4.33 -2.65
N ARG A 486 13.08 -3.96 -1.42
CA ARG A 486 13.10 -4.82 -0.22
C ARG A 486 12.46 -4.10 0.98
N GLN A 487 11.27 -3.55 0.76
CA GLN A 487 10.58 -2.80 1.80
C GLN A 487 10.06 -3.70 2.95
N GLU A 488 10.18 -3.22 4.18
CA GLU A 488 9.80 -3.94 5.42
C GLU A 488 8.64 -3.25 6.17
N ALA A 489 7.80 -2.52 5.43
CA ALA A 489 6.64 -1.80 5.96
C ALA A 489 5.84 -2.66 6.99
N PRO A 490 5.60 -2.17 8.22
CA PRO A 490 5.09 -2.97 9.34
C PRO A 490 3.67 -3.51 9.15
N GLU A 491 2.77 -2.69 8.59
CA GLU A 491 1.32 -2.98 8.54
C GLU A 491 0.82 -3.39 7.15
N ARG A 492 1.35 -2.76 6.09
CA ARG A 492 0.85 -2.88 4.71
C ARG A 492 2.03 -2.92 3.75
N SER A 493 1.97 -3.70 2.68
CA SER A 493 3.10 -3.87 1.74
C SER A 493 3.23 -2.74 0.71
N ASP A 494 2.83 -1.53 1.10
CA ASP A 494 2.73 -0.39 0.20
C ASP A 494 3.99 0.46 0.37
N PRO A 495 4.61 0.95 -0.71
CA PRO A 495 5.70 1.93 -0.60
C PRO A 495 5.22 3.22 0.07
N HIS A 496 6.07 3.83 0.90
CA HIS A 496 5.73 5.06 1.61
C HIS A 496 5.78 6.29 0.69
N ASP A 497 4.83 7.19 0.89
CA ASP A 497 4.70 8.45 0.17
C ASP A 497 5.32 9.64 0.92
N SER A 498 5.16 10.82 0.34
CA SER A 498 5.70 12.10 0.81
C SER A 498 4.74 12.80 1.78
N LEU A 499 5.22 13.24 2.96
CA LEU A 499 4.41 14.09 3.85
C LEU A 499 4.24 15.52 3.31
N PHE A 500 4.96 15.90 2.25
CA PHE A 500 4.64 17.13 1.54
C PHE A 500 3.23 17.10 0.94
N ALA A 501 2.72 15.91 0.60
CA ALA A 501 1.37 15.72 0.07
C ALA A 501 0.29 15.55 1.17
N ALA A 502 0.67 15.48 2.45
CA ALA A 502 -0.29 15.39 3.54
C ALA A 502 -1.10 16.69 3.68
N ARG A 503 -2.33 16.59 4.21
CA ARG A 503 -2.97 17.74 4.85
C ARG A 503 -2.07 18.22 6.01
N PRO A 504 -1.69 19.50 6.05
CA PRO A 504 -0.71 19.96 7.03
C PRO A 504 -1.19 19.80 8.48
N ASP A 505 -0.39 19.05 9.24
CA ASP A 505 -0.44 18.92 10.69
C ASP A 505 0.97 18.57 11.18
N LEU A 506 1.39 19.07 12.36
CA LEU A 506 2.71 18.73 12.93
C LEU A 506 2.79 17.27 13.41
N ALA A 507 1.65 16.61 13.60
CA ALA A 507 1.51 15.21 13.97
C ALA A 507 1.25 14.28 12.78
N ALA A 508 1.19 14.79 11.54
CA ALA A 508 0.95 13.95 10.37
C ALA A 508 2.06 12.88 10.20
N ASP A 509 1.66 11.61 10.12
CA ASP A 509 2.55 10.46 9.90
C ASP A 509 2.36 9.82 8.51
N ARG A 510 1.30 10.22 7.80
CA ARG A 510 0.88 9.69 6.49
C ARG A 510 0.33 10.81 5.61
N ALA A 511 0.42 10.67 4.28
CA ALA A 511 -0.15 11.67 3.36
C ALA A 511 -1.68 11.54 3.21
N GLY A 512 -2.20 10.31 3.25
CA GLY A 512 -3.63 10.00 3.30
C GLY A 512 -3.89 8.83 4.26
N GLU A 513 -5.15 8.63 4.64
CA GLU A 513 -5.57 7.68 5.70
C GLU A 513 -4.94 6.28 5.57
N TYR A 514 -4.88 5.77 4.33
CA TYR A 514 -4.43 4.42 4.02
C TYR A 514 -2.98 4.32 3.53
N ALA A 515 -2.23 5.42 3.57
CA ALA A 515 -0.80 5.41 3.24
C ALA A 515 0.05 4.91 4.44
N PRO A 516 1.27 4.41 4.19
CA PRO A 516 2.17 4.02 5.27
C PRO A 516 2.49 5.18 6.24
N SER A 517 2.43 4.89 7.54
CA SER A 517 2.74 5.81 8.64
C SER A 517 4.25 5.99 8.88
N ALA A 518 5.09 5.12 8.32
CA ALA A 518 6.52 5.11 8.56
C ALA A 518 7.33 4.85 7.28
N LEU A 519 8.63 5.17 7.35
CA LEU A 519 9.59 4.79 6.32
C LEU A 519 9.71 3.26 6.25
N SER A 520 9.65 2.71 5.05
CA SER A 520 9.67 1.26 4.80
C SER A 520 11.08 0.68 4.59
N TYR A 521 12.09 1.56 4.54
CA TYR A 521 13.49 1.24 4.35
C TYR A 521 14.35 2.42 4.83
N ASP A 522 15.65 2.19 5.02
CA ASP A 522 16.61 3.21 5.45
C ASP A 522 16.86 4.26 4.34
N PRO A 523 16.50 5.54 4.55
CA PRO A 523 16.70 6.60 3.56
C PRO A 523 18.18 6.93 3.31
N ALA A 524 19.07 6.73 4.30
CA ALA A 524 20.50 6.97 4.12
C ALA A 524 21.12 5.93 3.16
N ARG A 525 20.63 4.68 3.21
CA ARG A 525 21.02 3.65 2.22
C ARG A 525 20.42 3.94 0.84
N PHE A 526 19.20 4.48 0.78
CA PHE A 526 18.57 4.84 -0.49
C PHE A 526 19.32 5.96 -1.22
N ASP A 527 19.91 6.92 -0.50
CA ASP A 527 20.68 8.02 -1.10
C ASP A 527 21.86 7.56 -1.98
N ALA A 528 22.38 6.35 -1.74
CA ALA A 528 23.37 5.74 -2.62
C ALA A 528 22.84 5.52 -4.05
N ALA A 529 21.52 5.32 -4.22
CA ALA A 529 20.88 5.26 -5.53
C ALA A 529 20.94 6.61 -6.24
N LEU A 530 20.62 7.72 -5.54
CA LEU A 530 20.71 9.07 -6.10
C LEU A 530 22.15 9.41 -6.49
N ALA A 531 23.10 9.12 -5.60
CA ALA A 531 24.52 9.34 -5.85
C ALA A 531 25.01 8.53 -7.06
N GLY A 532 24.64 7.25 -7.15
CA GLY A 532 25.02 6.37 -8.26
C GLY A 532 24.44 6.82 -9.60
N LEU A 533 23.15 7.20 -9.65
CA LEU A 533 22.55 7.71 -10.88
C LEU A 533 23.18 9.04 -11.32
N LEU A 534 23.49 9.95 -10.39
CA LEU A 534 24.19 11.21 -10.74
C LEU A 534 25.61 10.98 -11.25
N ALA A 535 26.29 9.94 -10.77
CA ALA A 535 27.63 9.54 -11.18
C ALA A 535 27.68 8.75 -12.50
N ALA A 536 26.53 8.28 -13.00
CA ALA A 536 26.46 7.57 -14.28
C ALA A 536 27.03 8.41 -15.44
N GLY A 537 27.67 7.72 -16.38
CA GLY A 537 28.35 8.33 -17.52
C GLY A 537 27.43 9.17 -18.40
N ALA A 538 27.99 10.22 -19.02
CA ALA A 538 27.24 11.16 -19.86
C ALA A 538 26.36 10.51 -20.96
N PRO A 539 26.77 9.41 -21.64
CA PRO A 539 25.92 8.76 -22.65
C PRO A 539 24.57 8.26 -22.11
N LEU A 540 24.50 7.81 -20.85
CA LEU A 540 23.25 7.33 -20.24
C LEU A 540 22.27 8.49 -20.01
N ARG A 541 22.77 9.71 -19.78
CA ARG A 541 21.97 10.89 -19.44
C ARG A 541 21.04 11.36 -20.56
N ALA A 542 21.31 10.90 -21.79
CA ALA A 542 20.49 11.19 -22.95
C ALA A 542 19.25 10.27 -23.05
N THR A 543 19.25 9.12 -22.38
CA THR A 543 18.15 8.16 -22.49
C THR A 543 16.96 8.58 -21.64
N ASP A 544 15.76 8.34 -22.16
CA ASP A 544 14.50 8.66 -21.50
C ASP A 544 14.31 7.84 -20.23
N THR A 545 14.68 6.56 -20.27
CA THR A 545 14.65 5.64 -19.11
C THR A 545 15.53 6.12 -17.95
N TYR A 546 16.74 6.61 -18.24
CA TYR A 546 17.61 7.20 -17.21
C TYR A 546 17.00 8.48 -16.63
N ARG A 547 16.47 9.36 -17.49
CA ARG A 547 15.86 10.62 -17.03
C ARG A 547 14.66 10.35 -16.13
N PHE A 548 13.80 9.40 -16.50
CA PHE A 548 12.70 8.97 -15.65
C PHE A 548 13.20 8.54 -14.27
N ASP A 549 14.16 7.60 -14.21
CA ASP A 549 14.62 7.06 -12.93
C ASP A 549 15.35 8.08 -12.08
N LEU A 550 16.13 8.97 -12.70
CA LEU A 550 16.82 10.04 -11.97
C LEU A 550 15.82 10.98 -11.31
N VAL A 551 14.74 11.34 -12.02
CA VAL A 551 13.66 12.16 -11.46
C VAL A 551 12.91 11.40 -10.37
N ASP A 552 12.68 10.10 -10.55
CA ASP A 552 12.05 9.21 -9.56
C ASP A 552 12.81 9.14 -8.25
N VAL A 553 14.08 8.78 -8.35
CA VAL A 553 14.97 8.65 -7.19
C VAL A 553 15.22 10.00 -6.52
N ALA A 554 15.39 11.09 -7.29
CA ALA A 554 15.61 12.42 -6.71
C ALA A 554 14.38 12.95 -5.97
N ARG A 555 13.15 12.75 -6.50
CA ARG A 555 11.94 13.13 -5.77
C ARG A 555 11.74 12.27 -4.53
N GLN A 556 11.95 10.96 -4.63
CA GLN A 556 11.78 10.07 -3.50
C GLN A 556 12.76 10.41 -2.38
N ALA A 557 14.00 10.79 -2.73
CA ALA A 557 14.96 11.31 -1.77
C ALA A 557 14.39 12.55 -1.04
N LEU A 558 13.85 13.55 -1.76
CA LEU A 558 13.17 14.70 -1.13
C LEU A 558 12.00 14.28 -0.24
N ALA A 559 11.17 13.34 -0.68
CA ALA A 559 10.05 12.82 0.09
C ALA A 559 10.49 12.22 1.44
N HIS A 560 11.65 11.53 1.50
CA HIS A 560 12.20 11.04 2.78
C HIS A 560 12.47 12.17 3.77
N ARG A 561 12.86 13.36 3.29
CA ARG A 561 13.20 14.50 4.17
C ARG A 561 11.97 15.11 4.79
N SER A 562 10.81 15.02 4.14
CA SER A 562 9.54 15.41 4.77
C SER A 562 9.29 14.61 6.06
N ARG A 563 9.59 13.30 6.05
CA ARG A 563 9.42 12.40 7.22
C ARG A 563 10.48 12.62 8.31
N GLN A 564 11.66 13.14 7.95
CA GLN A 564 12.73 13.48 8.89
C GLN A 564 12.52 14.85 9.54
N LEU A 565 12.07 15.85 8.77
CA LEU A 565 11.97 17.25 9.21
C LEU A 565 10.68 17.56 9.97
N LEU A 566 9.57 16.87 9.71
CA LEU A 566 8.31 17.17 10.38
C LEU A 566 8.37 16.95 11.92
N PRO A 567 9.00 15.87 12.43
CA PRO A 567 9.23 15.72 13.87
C PRO A 567 10.09 16.85 14.46
N GLU A 568 11.10 17.35 13.74
CA GLU A 568 11.92 18.47 14.20
C GLU A 568 11.13 19.78 14.21
N LEU A 569 10.27 20.03 13.22
CA LEU A 569 9.31 21.15 13.19
C LEU A 569 8.37 21.12 14.40
N ARG A 570 7.77 19.95 14.65
CA ARG A 570 6.91 19.72 15.83
C ARG A 570 7.66 20.03 17.12
N SER A 571 8.86 19.49 17.24
CA SER A 571 9.71 19.66 18.42
C SER A 571 10.09 21.12 18.67
N ALA A 572 10.43 21.88 17.62
CA ALA A 572 10.70 23.31 17.71
C ALA A 572 9.45 24.11 18.15
N TYR A 573 8.28 23.76 17.61
CA TYR A 573 7.00 24.39 17.96
C TYR A 573 6.62 24.13 19.43
N GLU A 574 6.66 22.87 19.88
CA GLU A 574 6.32 22.47 21.26
C GLU A 574 7.23 23.15 22.31
N ARG A 575 8.50 23.34 21.98
CA ARG A 575 9.47 24.08 22.82
C ARG A 575 9.35 25.60 22.72
N LYS A 576 8.47 26.12 21.86
CA LYS A 576 8.36 27.55 21.55
C LYS A 576 9.67 28.17 21.03
N ASP A 577 10.49 27.37 20.34
CA ASP A 577 11.75 27.81 19.74
C ASP A 577 11.47 28.44 18.36
N LEU A 578 11.10 29.72 18.38
CA LEU A 578 10.72 30.46 17.18
C LEU A 578 11.84 30.51 16.11
N ALA A 579 13.10 30.57 16.53
CA ALA A 579 14.23 30.66 15.60
C ALA A 579 14.47 29.33 14.87
N ALA A 580 14.46 28.21 15.60
CA ALA A 580 14.54 26.88 14.99
C ALA A 580 13.31 26.61 14.11
N PHE A 581 12.10 26.97 14.57
CA PHE A 581 10.86 26.78 13.82
C PHE A 581 10.91 27.50 12.46
N ARG A 582 11.31 28.79 12.44
CA ARG A 582 11.46 29.57 11.19
C ARG A 582 12.46 28.93 10.22
N THR A 583 13.59 28.47 10.73
CA THR A 583 14.64 27.84 9.91
C THR A 583 14.13 26.55 9.27
N LEU A 584 13.47 25.70 10.07
CA LEU A 584 12.88 24.44 9.61
C LEU A 584 11.72 24.68 8.64
N ALA A 585 10.86 25.67 8.88
CA ALA A 585 9.73 26.01 8.01
C ALA A 585 10.21 26.52 6.64
N ALA A 586 11.25 27.37 6.63
CA ALA A 586 11.88 27.82 5.39
C ALA A 586 12.54 26.66 4.63
N LEU A 587 13.22 25.76 5.33
CA LEU A 587 13.79 24.55 4.72
C LEU A 587 12.70 23.65 4.11
N TRP A 588 11.61 23.41 4.84
CA TRP A 588 10.46 22.64 4.38
C TRP A 588 9.93 23.16 3.04
N LEU A 589 9.60 24.46 2.98
CA LEU A 589 9.09 25.11 1.77
C LEU A 589 10.11 25.13 0.63
N ARG A 590 11.40 25.27 0.93
CA ARG A 590 12.48 25.17 -0.07
C ARG A 590 12.55 23.77 -0.68
N LEU A 591 12.44 22.72 0.13
CA LEU A 591 12.45 21.34 -0.37
C LEU A 591 11.18 21.02 -1.16
N MET A 592 10.01 21.53 -0.78
CA MET A 592 8.79 21.42 -1.58
C MET A 592 8.94 22.08 -2.95
N ARG A 593 9.57 23.27 -3.02
CA ARG A 593 9.86 23.92 -4.30
C ARG A 593 10.81 23.07 -5.16
N LEU A 594 11.84 22.47 -4.56
CA LEU A 594 12.74 21.56 -5.27
C LEU A 594 12.03 20.28 -5.74
N ALA A 595 11.04 19.79 -4.99
CA ALA A 595 10.21 18.65 -5.38
C ALA A 595 9.35 18.98 -6.62
N ASP A 596 8.77 20.18 -6.65
CA ASP A 596 8.06 20.70 -7.84
C ASP A 596 9.01 20.90 -9.03
N ASP A 597 10.20 21.47 -8.82
CA ASP A 597 11.23 21.68 -9.86
C ASP A 597 11.68 20.35 -10.48
N ILE A 598 12.00 19.33 -9.67
CA ILE A 598 12.49 18.04 -10.18
C ILE A 598 11.40 17.28 -10.93
N ALA A 599 10.17 17.27 -10.41
CA ALA A 599 9.00 16.72 -11.11
C ALA A 599 8.81 17.38 -12.48
N GLY A 600 9.09 18.69 -12.58
CA GLY A 600 8.99 19.47 -13.82
C GLY A 600 9.95 19.04 -14.94
N THR A 601 10.87 18.12 -14.68
CA THR A 601 11.92 17.71 -15.65
C THR A 601 11.61 16.43 -16.43
N HIS A 602 10.46 15.80 -16.20
CA HIS A 602 10.03 14.63 -16.98
C HIS A 602 8.49 14.58 -17.14
N ARG A 603 8.02 14.16 -18.33
CA ARG A 603 6.60 14.26 -18.72
C ARG A 603 5.64 13.50 -17.78
N GLU A 604 6.07 12.35 -17.30
CA GLU A 604 5.30 11.46 -16.40
C GLU A 604 5.02 12.03 -15.00
N PHE A 605 5.56 13.20 -14.69
CA PHE A 605 5.38 13.90 -13.41
C PHE A 605 4.81 15.31 -13.60
N LEU A 606 4.06 15.54 -14.67
CA LEU A 606 3.39 16.82 -14.95
C LEU A 606 1.87 16.66 -14.80
N VAL A 607 1.21 17.62 -14.15
CA VAL A 607 -0.27 17.65 -14.10
C VAL A 607 -0.90 18.14 -15.42
N GLY A 608 -0.14 18.83 -16.26
CA GLY A 608 -0.63 19.37 -17.55
C GLY A 608 -1.20 18.30 -18.50
N PRO A 609 -0.45 17.23 -18.82
CA PRO A 609 -0.96 16.13 -19.64
C PRO A 609 -2.24 15.49 -19.10
N TRP A 610 -2.37 15.35 -17.78
CA TRP A 610 -3.57 14.81 -17.13
C TRP A 610 -4.81 15.70 -17.40
N ASN A 611 -4.69 17.01 -17.16
CA ASN A 611 -5.77 17.96 -17.41
C ASN A 611 -6.11 18.06 -18.91
N ALA A 612 -5.10 18.06 -19.77
CA ALA A 612 -5.28 18.13 -21.22
C ALA A 612 -6.01 16.90 -21.78
N ALA A 613 -5.72 15.70 -21.26
CA ALA A 613 -6.41 14.48 -21.65
C ALA A 613 -7.91 14.56 -21.30
N ALA A 614 -8.27 15.04 -20.11
CA ALA A 614 -9.66 15.22 -19.71
C ALA A 614 -10.43 16.16 -20.65
N ARG A 615 -9.84 17.31 -21.00
CA ARG A 615 -10.45 18.27 -21.94
C ARG A 615 -10.62 17.71 -23.35
N ALA A 616 -9.71 16.86 -23.83
CA ALA A 616 -9.73 16.31 -25.20
C ALA A 616 -10.93 15.39 -25.49
N TRP A 617 -11.61 14.91 -24.45
CA TRP A 617 -12.81 14.09 -24.58
C TRP A 617 -14.11 14.89 -24.64
N ALA A 618 -14.06 16.20 -24.39
CA ALA A 618 -15.23 17.05 -24.44
C ALA A 618 -15.56 17.52 -25.87
N THR A 619 -16.85 17.77 -26.12
CA THR A 619 -17.34 18.39 -27.37
C THR A 619 -17.62 19.88 -27.23
N GLY A 620 -17.57 20.41 -26.01
CA GLY A 620 -17.80 21.84 -25.72
C GLY A 620 -17.23 22.26 -24.37
N THR A 621 -17.15 23.57 -24.15
CA THR A 621 -16.44 24.17 -23.00
C THR A 621 -16.99 23.71 -21.65
N ALA A 622 -18.31 23.65 -21.48
CA ALA A 622 -18.91 23.22 -20.21
C ALA A 622 -18.52 21.77 -19.85
N GLN A 623 -18.53 20.87 -20.83
CA GLN A 623 -18.09 19.49 -20.63
C GLN A 623 -16.58 19.44 -20.37
N ALA A 624 -15.77 20.23 -21.08
CA ALA A 624 -14.32 20.28 -20.88
C ALA A 624 -13.96 20.69 -19.45
N THR A 625 -14.62 21.74 -18.94
CA THR A 625 -14.47 22.21 -17.57
C THR A 625 -14.84 21.12 -16.55
N GLU A 626 -15.95 20.41 -16.76
CA GLU A 626 -16.40 19.40 -15.81
C GLU A 626 -15.52 18.12 -15.82
N LEU A 627 -15.08 17.68 -16.99
CA LEU A 627 -14.15 16.55 -17.09
C LEU A 627 -12.79 16.90 -16.46
N GLU A 628 -12.27 18.11 -16.68
CA GLU A 628 -11.05 18.56 -16.01
C GLU A 628 -11.24 18.65 -14.49
N ARG A 629 -12.36 19.23 -14.02
CA ARG A 629 -12.67 19.35 -12.59
C ARG A 629 -12.69 17.99 -11.90
N THR A 630 -13.38 17.02 -12.48
CA THR A 630 -13.47 15.65 -11.92
C THR A 630 -12.15 14.90 -12.01
N ALA A 631 -11.31 15.17 -13.01
CA ALA A 631 -9.94 14.66 -13.08
C ALA A 631 -9.05 15.23 -11.96
N ARG A 632 -9.17 16.53 -11.68
CA ARG A 632 -8.45 17.21 -10.58
C ARG A 632 -8.91 16.74 -9.21
N ILE A 633 -10.22 16.57 -9.03
CA ILE A 633 -10.81 16.03 -7.79
C ILE A 633 -10.20 14.68 -7.45
N LEU A 634 -10.11 13.77 -8.42
CA LEU A 634 -9.69 12.41 -8.15
C LEU A 634 -8.31 12.34 -7.48
N ILE A 635 -7.37 13.20 -7.90
CA ILE A 635 -5.99 13.23 -7.39
C ILE A 635 -5.80 14.18 -6.18
N THR A 636 -6.87 14.78 -5.65
CA THR A 636 -6.85 15.71 -4.51
C THR A 636 -7.90 15.35 -3.46
N VAL A 637 -9.07 16.00 -3.48
CA VAL A 637 -10.13 15.84 -2.47
C VAL A 637 -10.98 14.57 -2.68
N TRP A 638 -10.79 13.88 -3.80
CA TRP A 638 -11.43 12.64 -4.26
C TRP A 638 -12.94 12.71 -4.50
N GLY A 639 -13.69 13.47 -3.72
CA GLY A 639 -15.13 13.64 -3.88
C GLY A 639 -15.62 14.94 -3.27
N GLY A 640 -16.92 14.98 -2.92
CA GLY A 640 -17.46 16.07 -2.10
C GLY A 640 -16.96 15.99 -0.65
N ARG A 641 -17.32 16.98 0.18
CA ARG A 641 -16.88 17.06 1.60
C ARG A 641 -17.08 15.76 2.38
N ALA A 642 -18.26 15.14 2.29
CA ALA A 642 -18.55 13.89 2.99
C ALA A 642 -17.61 12.74 2.57
N THR A 643 -17.08 12.77 1.35
CA THR A 643 -16.09 11.78 0.90
C THR A 643 -14.68 12.17 1.31
N SER A 644 -14.35 13.45 1.16
CA SER A 644 -13.02 13.98 1.44
C SER A 644 -12.68 13.87 2.93
N ASP A 645 -13.56 14.36 3.79
CA ASP A 645 -13.34 14.48 5.23
C ASP A 645 -13.85 13.24 5.98
N ASP A 646 -15.18 13.00 6.02
CA ASP A 646 -15.77 11.89 6.78
C ASP A 646 -15.40 10.52 6.17
N GLY A 647 -15.37 10.46 4.84
CA GLY A 647 -14.91 9.31 4.07
C GLY A 647 -13.39 9.18 4.05
N LYS A 648 -12.63 10.16 4.54
CA LYS A 648 -11.16 10.12 4.62
C LYS A 648 -10.45 9.81 3.29
N LEU A 649 -11.04 10.19 2.15
CA LEU A 649 -10.43 9.96 0.83
C LEU A 649 -9.60 11.15 0.32
N HIS A 650 -9.51 12.26 1.08
CA HIS A 650 -8.57 13.32 0.75
C HIS A 650 -7.14 12.76 0.58
N ASP A 651 -6.45 13.22 -0.46
CA ASP A 651 -5.08 12.84 -0.81
C ASP A 651 -4.83 11.33 -1.01
N TYR A 652 -5.88 10.48 -1.14
CA TYR A 652 -5.73 9.03 -1.38
C TYR A 652 -4.87 8.75 -2.63
N ALA A 653 -5.09 9.54 -3.68
CA ALA A 653 -4.44 9.45 -4.98
C ALA A 653 -3.40 10.56 -5.22
N ASN A 654 -2.76 11.02 -4.15
CA ASN A 654 -1.78 12.11 -4.18
C ASN A 654 -0.67 11.91 -5.21
N ARG A 655 -0.12 13.01 -5.75
CA ARG A 655 0.95 12.96 -6.78
C ARG A 655 2.07 13.94 -6.50
N ASP A 656 3.32 13.50 -6.60
CA ASP A 656 4.46 14.40 -6.61
C ASP A 656 4.68 14.95 -8.04
N TRP A 657 3.68 15.67 -8.54
CA TRP A 657 3.67 16.24 -9.89
C TRP A 657 3.95 17.74 -9.89
N HIS A 658 4.67 18.19 -10.91
CA HIS A 658 4.87 19.59 -11.19
C HIS A 658 3.53 20.28 -11.42
N GLY A 659 3.33 21.42 -10.77
CA GLY A 659 2.06 22.12 -10.70
C GLY A 659 1.22 21.68 -9.51
N LEU A 660 1.05 20.38 -9.25
CA LEU A 660 0.32 19.92 -8.06
C LEU A 660 1.13 20.18 -6.77
N MET A 661 2.45 19.91 -6.79
CA MET A 661 3.37 20.27 -5.71
C MET A 661 3.41 21.78 -5.48
N GLY A 662 3.55 22.56 -6.55
CA GLY A 662 3.68 24.01 -6.48
C GLY A 662 2.40 24.76 -6.10
N ASP A 663 1.24 24.34 -6.64
CA ASP A 663 -0.01 25.12 -6.57
C ASP A 663 -1.11 24.50 -5.70
N PHE A 664 -0.98 23.24 -5.30
CA PHE A 664 -1.93 22.60 -4.36
C PHE A 664 -1.26 22.31 -3.01
N TYR A 665 -0.17 21.53 -2.99
CA TYR A 665 0.44 21.09 -1.73
C TYR A 665 1.21 22.20 -0.99
N MET A 666 2.08 22.93 -1.69
CA MET A 666 2.91 23.99 -1.07
C MET A 666 2.06 25.13 -0.45
N PRO A 667 0.98 25.62 -1.07
CA PRO A 667 0.10 26.61 -0.45
C PRO A 667 -0.55 26.13 0.86
N ARG A 668 -0.93 24.84 0.96
CA ARG A 668 -1.47 24.28 2.22
C ARG A 668 -0.42 24.38 3.33
N TRP A 669 0.77 23.84 3.09
CA TRP A 669 1.84 23.84 4.09
C TRP A 669 2.29 25.24 4.47
N ARG A 670 2.41 26.15 3.50
CA ARG A 670 2.74 27.55 3.79
C ARG A 670 1.73 28.18 4.74
N ARG A 671 0.44 28.05 4.44
CA ARG A 671 -0.64 28.60 5.29
C ARG A 671 -0.55 28.07 6.72
N TRP A 672 -0.30 26.77 6.88
CA TRP A 672 -0.19 26.16 8.21
C TRP A 672 1.05 26.64 8.97
N LEU A 673 2.22 26.65 8.33
CA LEU A 673 3.48 27.08 8.94
C LEU A 673 3.43 28.56 9.35
N GLU A 674 2.84 29.43 8.53
CA GLU A 674 2.61 30.85 8.86
C GLU A 674 1.65 30.98 10.07
N ALA A 675 0.56 30.23 10.09
CA ALA A 675 -0.40 30.25 11.22
C ALA A 675 0.22 29.77 12.54
N LEU A 676 1.10 28.76 12.47
CA LEU A 676 1.88 28.27 13.62
C LEU A 676 2.90 29.32 14.08
N GLU A 677 3.61 29.97 13.16
CA GLU A 677 4.56 31.03 13.52
C GLU A 677 3.85 32.18 14.25
N ASP A 678 2.70 32.64 13.73
CA ASP A 678 1.91 33.69 14.37
C ASP A 678 1.43 33.25 15.76
N ALA A 679 0.99 31.99 15.89
CA ALA A 679 0.58 31.42 17.17
C ALA A 679 1.72 31.41 18.21
N LEU A 680 2.94 31.05 17.79
CA LEU A 680 4.13 31.10 18.64
C LEU A 680 4.46 32.52 19.09
N ARG A 681 4.41 33.48 18.16
CA ARG A 681 4.70 34.90 18.46
C ARG A 681 3.71 35.50 19.43
N GLU A 682 2.44 35.16 19.29
CA GLU A 682 1.34 35.69 20.10
C GLU A 682 1.12 34.89 21.39
N GLY A 683 1.77 33.73 21.56
CA GLY A 683 1.59 32.86 22.72
C GLY A 683 0.20 32.21 22.80
N ARG A 684 -0.43 31.93 21.66
CA ARG A 684 -1.77 31.33 21.55
C ARG A 684 -1.73 29.96 20.89
N ALA A 685 -2.86 29.25 20.92
CA ALA A 685 -3.05 28.07 20.08
C ALA A 685 -3.18 28.47 18.58
N PRO A 686 -2.78 27.59 17.64
CA PRO A 686 -3.01 27.81 16.22
C PRO A 686 -4.51 27.65 15.93
N ARG A 687 -5.02 28.38 14.95
CA ARG A 687 -6.43 28.28 14.55
C ARG A 687 -6.62 27.01 13.72
N PRO A 688 -7.71 26.24 13.93
CA PRO A 688 -8.02 25.11 13.06
C PRO A 688 -8.26 25.59 11.63
N VAL A 689 -7.82 24.80 10.65
CA VAL A 689 -8.01 25.07 9.23
C VAL A 689 -9.04 24.09 8.68
N ASP A 690 -10.12 24.59 8.09
CA ASP A 690 -11.04 23.78 7.29
C ASP A 690 -10.40 23.49 5.93
N TRP A 691 -9.63 22.41 5.85
CA TRP A 691 -8.82 22.07 4.68
C TRP A 691 -9.64 21.90 3.40
N TYR A 692 -10.83 21.30 3.46
CA TYR A 692 -11.65 21.12 2.25
C TYR A 692 -12.04 22.47 1.61
N THR A 693 -12.34 23.51 2.41
CA THR A 693 -12.64 24.85 1.89
C THR A 693 -11.41 25.52 1.26
N VAL A 694 -10.20 25.10 1.64
CA VAL A 694 -8.94 25.55 1.01
C VAL A 694 -8.67 24.81 -0.29
N GLU A 695 -8.97 23.52 -0.33
CA GLU A 695 -8.54 22.59 -1.38
C GLU A 695 -9.51 22.54 -2.57
N GLU A 696 -10.81 22.50 -2.30
CA GLU A 696 -11.85 22.32 -3.32
C GLU A 696 -11.81 23.40 -4.42
N PRO A 697 -11.55 24.69 -4.13
CA PRO A 697 -11.44 25.72 -5.18
C PRO A 697 -10.40 25.40 -6.26
N TRP A 698 -9.25 24.79 -5.91
CA TRP A 698 -8.19 24.45 -6.87
C TRP A 698 -8.70 23.48 -7.97
N THR A 699 -9.65 22.63 -7.62
CA THR A 699 -10.25 21.68 -8.57
C THR A 699 -11.07 22.35 -9.66
N ARG A 700 -11.57 23.57 -9.41
CA ARG A 700 -12.38 24.37 -10.34
C ARG A 700 -11.56 25.35 -11.16
N GLU A 701 -10.28 25.53 -10.83
CA GLU A 701 -9.41 26.41 -11.59
C GLU A 701 -9.15 25.87 -13.00
N THR A 702 -8.97 26.79 -13.95
CA THR A 702 -8.68 26.47 -15.36
C THR A 702 -7.23 26.82 -15.75
N LYS A 703 -6.34 26.98 -14.74
CA LYS A 703 -4.92 27.26 -14.97
C LYS A 703 -4.31 26.24 -15.92
N GLU A 704 -3.63 26.73 -16.95
CA GLU A 704 -2.85 25.90 -17.87
C GLU A 704 -1.51 25.51 -17.23
N TYR A 705 -1.17 24.23 -17.36
CA TYR A 705 0.09 23.67 -16.87
C TYR A 705 0.94 23.16 -18.04
N PRO A 706 2.28 23.14 -17.91
CA PRO A 706 3.16 22.65 -18.97
C PRO A 706 2.82 21.23 -19.41
N LEU A 707 2.76 21.01 -20.73
CA LEU A 707 2.57 19.69 -21.34
C LEU A 707 3.90 18.96 -21.61
N ARG A 708 5.02 19.67 -21.46
CA ARG A 708 6.39 19.19 -21.70
C ARG A 708 7.27 19.59 -20.53
N PRO A 709 8.39 18.86 -20.29
CA PRO A 709 9.35 19.22 -19.27
C PRO A 709 9.83 20.66 -19.37
N VAL A 710 10.00 21.32 -18.23
CA VAL A 710 10.40 22.74 -18.11
C VAL A 710 11.84 22.91 -17.62
N GLY A 711 12.55 21.81 -17.36
CA GLY A 711 13.93 21.83 -16.89
C GLY A 711 14.71 20.59 -17.26
N ASP A 712 16.00 20.60 -16.95
CA ASP A 712 16.92 19.48 -17.17
C ASP A 712 17.00 18.58 -15.93
N ALA A 713 16.74 17.29 -16.11
CA ALA A 713 16.67 16.31 -15.02
C ALA A 713 17.99 16.19 -14.26
N HIS A 714 19.13 16.14 -14.95
CA HIS A 714 20.44 15.95 -14.31
C HIS A 714 20.85 17.17 -13.50
N ARG A 715 20.76 18.37 -14.09
CA ARG A 715 21.07 19.64 -13.42
C ARG A 715 20.18 19.87 -12.21
N THR A 716 18.88 19.58 -12.32
CA THR A 716 17.97 19.73 -11.17
C THR A 716 18.24 18.67 -10.11
N ALA A 717 18.53 17.43 -10.47
CA ALA A 717 18.91 16.39 -9.51
C ALA A 717 20.23 16.70 -8.79
N LEU A 718 21.20 17.37 -9.44
CA LEU A 718 22.40 17.90 -8.77
C LEU A 718 22.04 18.95 -7.71
N ARG A 719 21.12 19.88 -8.03
CA ARG A 719 20.60 20.87 -7.06
C ARG A 719 19.90 20.18 -5.88
N VAL A 720 19.13 19.12 -6.15
CA VAL A 720 18.50 18.28 -5.11
C VAL A 720 19.58 17.66 -4.23
N ARG A 721 20.55 16.94 -4.81
CA ARG A 721 21.66 16.34 -4.06
C ARG A 721 22.40 17.38 -3.23
N ASP A 722 22.71 18.55 -3.76
CA ASP A 722 23.45 19.58 -3.02
C ASP A 722 22.64 20.14 -1.85
N ALA A 723 21.36 20.44 -2.08
CA ALA A 723 20.47 20.88 -1.01
C ALA A 723 20.31 19.81 0.07
N LEU A 724 20.22 18.54 -0.31
CA LEU A 724 20.13 17.42 0.62
C LEU A 724 21.46 17.09 1.29
N ALA A 725 22.60 17.25 0.64
CA ALA A 725 23.90 16.98 1.24
C ALA A 725 24.24 18.00 2.33
N THR A 726 23.78 19.24 2.20
CA THR A 726 24.06 20.34 3.15
C THR A 726 22.89 20.67 4.06
N ALA A 727 21.72 20.05 3.91
CA ALA A 727 20.56 20.35 4.74
C ALA A 727 20.84 20.02 6.23
N PRO A 728 20.54 20.95 7.15
CA PRO A 728 20.61 20.68 8.58
C PRO A 728 19.51 19.69 9.01
N TYR A 729 19.54 19.29 10.29
CA TYR A 729 18.51 18.43 10.91
C TYR A 729 18.38 17.04 10.27
N GLN A 730 19.46 16.50 9.71
CA GLN A 730 19.52 15.13 9.19
C GLN A 730 20.15 14.15 10.17
N GLY A 731 19.77 14.27 11.44
CA GLY A 731 20.16 13.34 12.50
C GLY A 731 18.94 12.83 13.25
N ALA A 732 18.85 11.52 13.44
CA ALA A 732 17.79 10.92 14.25
C ALA A 732 18.30 10.73 15.69
N LEU A 733 17.83 11.60 16.60
CA LEU A 733 18.20 11.58 18.02
C LEU A 733 17.31 10.61 18.81
N SER A 734 17.94 9.68 19.53
CA SER A 734 17.26 8.73 20.41
C SER A 734 17.96 8.64 21.77
N ALA A 735 17.21 8.24 22.78
CA ALA A 735 17.75 7.92 24.09
C ALA A 735 17.06 6.71 24.69
N SER A 736 17.81 5.93 25.48
CA SER A 736 17.31 4.79 26.23
C SER A 736 17.93 4.77 27.62
N ALA A 737 17.13 4.51 28.65
CA ALA A 737 17.61 4.30 30.02
C ALA A 737 17.48 2.81 30.38
N LEU A 738 18.54 2.20 30.92
CA LEU A 738 18.53 0.81 31.34
C LEU A 738 19.13 0.67 32.75
N PRO A 739 18.32 0.32 33.78
CA PRO A 739 16.86 0.17 33.74
C PRO A 739 16.12 1.52 33.63
N THR A 740 14.89 1.53 33.10
CA THR A 740 14.02 2.72 32.97
C THR A 740 13.39 3.14 34.31
N ALA A 741 13.49 2.30 35.33
CA ALA A 741 13.07 2.59 36.69
C ALA A 741 14.13 2.17 37.70
N VAL A 742 14.36 3.00 38.71
CA VAL A 742 15.37 2.79 39.74
C VAL A 742 14.81 3.10 41.12
N ALA A 743 15.34 2.43 42.14
CA ALA A 743 15.05 2.77 43.54
C ALA A 743 15.68 4.12 43.94
N PRO A 744 15.21 4.78 45.01
CA PRO A 744 15.90 5.92 45.62
C PRO A 744 17.40 5.66 45.82
N GLY A 745 18.24 6.58 45.34
CA GLY A 745 19.71 6.44 45.35
C GLY A 745 20.28 5.39 44.39
N GLY A 746 19.43 4.69 43.63
CA GLY A 746 19.82 3.74 42.61
C GLY A 746 20.46 4.40 41.40
N THR A 747 21.12 3.59 40.56
CA THR A 747 21.77 4.08 39.34
C THR A 747 21.23 3.41 38.10
N THR A 748 21.23 4.15 36.99
CA THR A 748 20.88 3.66 35.66
C THR A 748 21.88 4.19 34.63
N THR A 749 21.95 3.54 33.48
CA THR A 749 22.71 4.04 32.33
C THR A 749 21.77 4.62 31.30
N VAL A 750 21.89 5.92 31.02
CA VAL A 750 21.22 6.58 29.89
C VAL A 750 22.18 6.58 28.71
N THR A 751 21.79 5.96 27.61
CA THR A 751 22.50 6.00 26.33
C THR A 751 21.80 6.98 25.40
N VAL A 752 22.51 8.01 24.94
CA VAL A 752 22.03 8.95 23.91
C VAL A 752 22.71 8.60 22.61
N SER A 753 21.94 8.45 21.54
CA SER A 753 22.45 8.08 20.22
C SER A 753 21.96 9.06 19.17
N LEU A 754 22.81 9.33 18.19
CA LEU A 754 22.48 10.09 16.99
C LEU A 754 22.84 9.24 15.77
N ALA A 755 21.84 8.91 14.97
CA ALA A 755 22.06 8.32 13.65
C ALA A 755 22.15 9.41 12.58
N ASN A 756 23.20 9.41 11.76
CA ASN A 756 23.28 10.29 10.59
C ASN A 756 22.40 9.72 9.47
N VAL A 757 21.21 10.28 9.30
CA VAL A 757 20.25 9.82 8.29
C VAL A 757 20.47 10.47 6.92
N ASN A 758 21.53 11.26 6.76
CA ASN A 758 22.02 11.75 5.47
C ASN A 758 22.97 10.71 4.86
N GLY A 759 22.57 10.10 3.74
CA GLY A 759 23.42 9.16 3.01
C GLY A 759 24.39 9.82 2.02
N LEU A 760 24.26 11.13 1.78
CA LEU A 760 25.08 11.88 0.81
C LEU A 760 26.30 12.56 1.45
N ARG A 761 26.25 12.86 2.76
CA ARG A 761 27.36 13.52 3.47
C ARG A 761 27.46 13.05 4.93
N GLY A 762 28.70 12.92 5.41
CA GLY A 762 28.96 12.70 6.84
C GLY A 762 28.69 13.94 7.67
N THR A 763 28.61 13.79 9.00
CA THR A 763 28.54 14.93 9.90
C THR A 763 29.93 15.50 10.16
N GLY A 764 29.97 16.77 10.57
CA GLY A 764 31.10 17.29 11.35
C GLY A 764 31.08 16.75 12.80
N ARG A 765 31.67 17.52 13.72
CA ARG A 765 31.65 17.21 15.15
C ARG A 765 30.22 17.11 15.69
N VAL A 766 29.95 16.04 16.44
CA VAL A 766 28.69 15.80 17.14
C VAL A 766 28.94 15.93 18.63
N ASP A 767 28.20 16.79 19.32
CA ASP A 767 28.22 16.88 20.78
C ASP A 767 26.89 16.38 21.32
N LEU A 768 26.93 15.33 22.16
CA LEU A 768 25.77 14.75 22.82
C LEU A 768 25.71 15.23 24.26
N ALA A 769 24.51 15.55 24.74
CA ALA A 769 24.31 16.03 26.11
C ALA A 769 23.05 15.42 26.74
N LEU A 770 23.09 15.30 28.07
CA LEU A 770 21.97 14.92 28.93
C LEU A 770 21.80 16.00 30.00
N ALA A 771 20.57 16.47 30.20
CA ALA A 771 20.20 17.48 31.19
C ALA A 771 18.96 17.05 31.99
N GLY A 772 18.74 17.67 33.15
CA GLY A 772 17.59 17.38 34.03
C GLY A 772 17.82 16.27 35.06
N LEU A 773 18.98 15.59 35.02
CA LEU A 773 19.34 14.51 35.95
C LEU A 773 20.75 14.69 36.49
N THR A 774 20.99 14.22 37.72
CA THR A 774 22.34 14.09 38.28
C THR A 774 23.05 12.94 37.56
N ALA A 775 23.92 13.28 36.62
CA ALA A 775 24.51 12.34 35.68
C ALA A 775 26.02 12.56 35.51
N THR A 776 26.77 11.48 35.37
CA THR A 776 28.21 11.50 35.07
C THR A 776 28.46 10.80 33.72
N PRO A 777 29.11 11.46 32.75
CA PRO A 777 29.40 10.83 31.47
C PRO A 777 30.37 9.65 31.64
N GLN A 778 30.14 8.57 30.89
CA GLN A 778 30.94 7.35 30.88
C GLN A 778 31.79 7.28 29.61
N GLY A 779 32.65 8.28 29.40
CA GLY A 779 33.51 8.42 28.22
C GLY A 779 33.29 9.72 27.47
N ALA A 780 33.71 9.76 26.21
CA ALA A 780 33.57 10.95 25.37
C ALA A 780 32.10 11.23 25.05
N THR A 781 31.66 12.45 25.31
CA THR A 781 30.33 12.97 24.92
C THR A 781 30.36 13.66 23.56
N SER A 782 31.55 13.79 22.97
CA SER A 782 31.77 14.37 21.65
C SER A 782 32.33 13.32 20.69
N LEU A 783 31.77 13.27 19.49
CA LEU A 783 32.22 12.41 18.41
C LEU A 783 32.80 13.30 17.29
N PRO A 784 33.99 12.97 16.75
CA PRO A 784 34.64 13.83 15.77
C PRO A 784 33.86 13.92 14.44
N ARG A 785 33.23 12.82 14.04
CA ARG A 785 32.40 12.71 12.83
C ARG A 785 31.52 11.46 12.88
N LEU A 786 30.42 11.48 12.15
CA LEU A 786 29.66 10.29 11.77
C LEU A 786 29.70 10.16 10.24
N ALA A 787 30.00 8.97 9.74
CA ALA A 787 29.88 8.68 8.31
C ALA A 787 28.39 8.73 7.87
N PRO A 788 28.10 8.85 6.57
CA PRO A 788 26.75 8.66 6.06
C PRO A 788 26.13 7.34 6.56
N GLY A 789 24.91 7.39 7.11
CA GLY A 789 24.22 6.23 7.67
C GLY A 789 24.76 5.69 9.00
N ALA A 790 25.82 6.28 9.56
CA ALA A 790 26.42 5.80 10.80
C ALA A 790 25.71 6.32 12.05
N THR A 791 25.71 5.50 13.11
CA THR A 791 25.18 5.87 14.43
C THR A 791 26.31 6.03 15.43
N GLY A 792 26.29 7.14 16.17
CA GLY A 792 27.16 7.38 17.31
C GLY A 792 26.38 7.44 18.61
N SER A 793 27.02 7.08 19.72
CA SER A 793 26.38 7.16 21.03
C SER A 793 27.34 7.62 22.13
N ALA A 794 26.76 8.20 23.18
CA ALA A 794 27.42 8.49 24.45
C ALA A 794 26.55 7.97 25.59
N ARG A 795 27.18 7.67 26.73
CA ARG A 795 26.51 7.08 27.90
C ARG A 795 26.73 7.94 29.13
N TRP A 796 25.71 7.98 29.98
CA TRP A 796 25.75 8.64 31.28
C TRP A 796 25.30 7.67 32.36
N ARG A 797 26.09 7.59 33.45
CA ARG A 797 25.62 7.01 34.70
C ARG A 797 24.77 8.07 35.40
N VAL A 798 23.47 7.81 35.51
CA VAL A 798 22.54 8.66 36.25
C VAL A 798 22.38 8.09 37.65
N THR A 799 22.43 8.95 38.65
CA THR A 799 22.09 8.61 40.05
C THR A 799 20.77 9.27 40.40
N ALA A 800 19.79 8.48 40.79
CA ALA A 800 18.49 9.00 41.20
C ALA A 800 18.57 9.71 42.56
N PRO A 801 17.65 10.65 42.85
CA PRO A 801 17.54 11.25 44.19
C PRO A 801 17.43 10.17 45.27
N ALA A 802 18.11 10.37 46.40
CA ALA A 802 18.05 9.47 47.55
C ALA A 802 16.85 9.74 48.48
N ALA A 803 16.01 10.73 48.15
CA ALA A 803 14.82 11.05 48.93
C ALA A 803 13.84 9.85 48.95
N PRO A 804 13.16 9.60 50.08
CA PRO A 804 12.10 8.60 50.14
C PRO A 804 11.00 8.83 49.09
N LEU A 805 10.37 7.76 48.64
CA LEU A 805 9.26 7.82 47.69
C LEU A 805 8.01 8.42 48.35
N GLU A 806 7.44 9.47 47.73
CA GLU A 806 6.14 10.02 48.12
C GLU A 806 4.97 9.36 47.36
N ARG A 807 5.27 8.78 46.19
CA ARG A 807 4.34 8.06 45.31
C ARG A 807 4.94 6.72 44.88
N PRO A 808 4.12 5.71 44.53
CA PRO A 808 4.64 4.42 44.05
C PRO A 808 5.52 4.53 42.82
N LEU A 809 5.21 5.48 41.92
CA LEU A 809 6.04 5.89 40.80
C LEU A 809 6.19 7.41 40.76
N GLN A 810 7.43 7.88 40.66
CA GLN A 810 7.72 9.30 40.45
C GLN A 810 8.49 9.51 39.15
N ARG A 811 7.99 10.41 38.30
CA ARG A 811 8.62 10.75 37.03
C ARG A 811 9.79 11.70 37.26
N LEU A 812 10.94 11.35 36.69
CA LEU A 812 12.16 12.16 36.63
C LEU A 812 12.38 12.54 35.16
N PRO A 813 11.83 13.68 34.71
CA PRO A 813 11.98 14.13 33.33
C PRO A 813 13.45 14.47 33.04
N TYR A 814 13.89 14.18 31.83
CA TYR A 814 15.22 14.55 31.35
C TYR A 814 15.17 14.98 29.90
N GLU A 815 16.18 15.74 29.50
CA GLU A 815 16.36 16.19 28.12
C GLU A 815 17.67 15.64 27.58
N VAL A 816 17.62 15.09 26.37
CA VAL A 816 18.83 14.79 25.60
C VAL A 816 18.93 15.74 24.44
N SER A 817 20.14 16.14 24.09
CA SER A 817 20.37 16.97 22.92
C SER A 817 21.60 16.55 22.15
N ALA A 818 21.58 16.86 20.86
CA ALA A 818 22.71 16.70 19.97
C ALA A 818 22.95 18.02 19.24
N VAL A 819 24.19 18.50 19.26
CA VAL A 819 24.65 19.60 18.42
C VAL A 819 25.47 19.01 17.28
N TYR A 820 25.01 19.16 16.05
CA TYR A 820 25.61 18.50 14.88
C TYR A 820 25.22 19.22 13.59
N GLY A 821 25.95 18.95 12.52
CA GLY A 821 25.61 19.45 11.19
C GLY A 821 26.36 18.63 10.14
N PRO A 822 25.96 18.73 8.86
CA PRO A 822 26.74 18.16 7.78
C PRO A 822 28.18 18.69 7.81
N GLN A 823 29.14 17.87 7.37
CA GLN A 823 30.55 18.26 7.41
C GLN A 823 30.78 19.58 6.65
N GLY A 824 31.39 20.56 7.34
CA GLY A 824 31.70 21.88 6.80
C GLY A 824 30.56 22.90 6.88
N GLU A 825 29.36 22.50 7.34
CA GLU A 825 28.20 23.37 7.47
C GLU A 825 27.96 23.77 8.94
N ASP A 826 27.07 24.75 9.14
CA ASP A 826 26.64 25.18 10.46
C ASP A 826 25.98 24.03 11.26
N ARG A 827 26.21 24.04 12.57
CA ARG A 827 25.70 23.03 13.49
C ARG A 827 24.35 23.48 14.06
N VAL A 828 23.39 22.57 14.06
CA VAL A 828 22.07 22.74 14.66
C VAL A 828 21.94 21.91 15.94
N ARG A 829 20.97 22.27 16.78
CA ARG A 829 20.65 21.56 18.01
C ARG A 829 19.32 20.81 17.85
N SER A 830 19.36 19.48 17.90
CA SER A 830 18.16 18.66 18.08
C SER A 830 18.01 18.27 19.54
N VAL A 831 16.77 18.15 20.00
CA VAL A 831 16.43 17.96 21.41
C VAL A 831 15.30 16.95 21.51
N ARG A 832 15.38 16.04 22.48
CA ARG A 832 14.33 15.08 22.78
C ARG A 832 14.15 14.93 24.29
N SER A 833 12.89 14.93 24.71
CA SER A 833 12.53 14.66 26.10
C SER A 833 12.46 13.16 26.38
N GLY A 834 12.85 12.78 27.58
CA GLY A 834 12.70 11.43 28.11
C GLY A 834 12.19 11.47 29.56
N THR A 835 11.83 10.31 30.09
CA THR A 835 11.44 10.18 31.50
C THR A 835 12.11 8.94 32.09
N LEU A 836 12.80 9.13 33.20
CA LEU A 836 13.25 8.07 34.10
C LEU A 836 12.23 7.95 35.23
N PHE A 837 12.08 6.79 35.85
CA PHE A 837 11.16 6.61 36.97
C PHE A 837 11.91 6.27 38.27
N LEU A 838 11.53 6.93 39.36
CA LEU A 838 11.85 6.50 40.71
C LEU A 838 10.75 5.54 41.18
N ALA A 839 11.12 4.32 41.57
CA ALA A 839 10.18 3.24 41.88
C ALA A 839 10.70 2.36 43.02
N GLY A 840 9.82 2.01 43.95
CA GLY A 840 10.12 1.03 44.99
C GLY A 840 10.01 -0.41 44.46
N PRO A 841 10.70 -1.39 45.07
CA PRO A 841 10.59 -2.79 44.67
C PRO A 841 9.15 -3.30 44.90
N LEU A 842 8.63 -4.10 43.96
CA LEU A 842 7.27 -4.66 44.03
C LEU A 842 7.07 -5.68 45.18
N GLY A 843 8.15 -6.20 45.75
CA GLY A 843 8.15 -7.21 46.82
C GLY A 843 7.95 -8.65 46.34
N SER A 844 8.17 -9.62 47.23
CA SER A 844 8.18 -11.04 46.88
C SER A 844 6.82 -11.58 46.42
N GLY A 845 6.85 -12.35 45.32
CA GLY A 845 5.69 -13.04 44.74
C GLY A 845 4.79 -12.17 43.85
N TRP A 846 5.20 -10.94 43.55
CA TRP A 846 4.60 -10.14 42.47
C TRP A 846 5.41 -10.35 41.18
N HIS A 847 4.70 -10.50 40.07
CA HIS A 847 5.26 -10.64 38.73
C HIS A 847 4.83 -9.46 37.87
N THR A 848 5.57 -9.17 36.81
CA THR A 848 5.23 -8.15 35.83
C THR A 848 5.20 -8.73 34.44
N ALA A 849 4.30 -8.23 33.61
CA ALA A 849 4.26 -8.47 32.18
C ALA A 849 3.94 -7.17 31.46
N THR A 850 4.59 -6.94 30.32
CA THR A 850 4.37 -5.74 29.52
C THR A 850 4.75 -5.96 28.07
N ASP A 851 3.87 -5.50 27.19
CA ASP A 851 4.10 -5.29 25.75
C ASP A 851 3.93 -3.80 25.36
N ASN A 852 3.58 -2.95 26.32
CA ASN A 852 3.37 -1.51 26.18
C ASN A 852 4.47 -0.64 26.84
N ALA A 853 5.65 -1.25 27.08
CA ALA A 853 6.78 -0.62 27.79
C ALA A 853 6.38 -0.02 29.14
N ALA A 854 5.55 -0.72 29.92
CA ALA A 854 5.12 -0.30 31.23
C ALA A 854 6.24 -0.35 32.26
N VAL A 855 6.17 0.61 33.17
CA VAL A 855 7.01 0.77 34.34
C VAL A 855 6.12 0.61 35.57
N PHE A 856 6.65 -0.03 36.59
CA PHE A 856 5.90 -0.46 37.77
C PHE A 856 6.56 0.04 39.03
N GLY A 857 5.78 0.43 40.02
CA GLY A 857 6.31 0.83 41.31
C GLY A 857 5.34 0.55 42.45
N ARG A 858 5.90 0.37 43.66
CA ARG A 858 5.15 0.13 44.89
C ARG A 858 5.63 1.10 45.98
N LEU A 859 4.69 1.59 46.78
CA LEU A 859 4.95 2.35 48.00
C LEU A 859 4.24 1.68 49.17
N GLY A 860 4.98 1.36 50.23
CA GLY A 860 4.44 0.60 51.36
C GLY A 860 4.02 -0.84 50.97
N GLU A 861 2.96 -1.35 51.58
CA GLU A 861 2.44 -2.69 51.33
C GLU A 861 1.28 -2.74 50.31
N ASP A 862 0.54 -1.65 50.15
CA ASP A 862 -0.77 -1.65 49.49
C ASP A 862 -0.93 -0.62 48.35
N ARG A 863 0.04 0.28 48.13
CA ARG A 863 -0.02 1.28 47.03
C ARG A 863 0.86 0.91 45.85
N PHE A 864 0.29 0.93 44.65
CA PHE A 864 0.95 0.57 43.39
C PHE A 864 0.74 1.66 42.34
N ALA A 865 1.65 1.71 41.36
CA ALA A 865 1.44 2.48 40.15
C ALA A 865 1.97 1.74 38.93
N ILE A 866 1.31 1.97 37.80
CA ILE A 866 1.69 1.46 36.49
C ILE A 866 1.70 2.66 35.53
N ASP A 867 2.83 2.90 34.87
CA ASP A 867 2.95 3.89 33.79
C ASP A 867 3.30 3.17 32.49
N GLY A 868 2.50 3.30 31.45
CA GLY A 868 2.68 2.55 30.19
C GLY A 868 2.01 3.23 29.00
N ALA A 869 2.41 2.85 27.79
CA ALA A 869 1.71 3.23 26.56
C ALA A 869 0.56 2.23 26.29
N GLY A 870 0.19 2.06 25.02
CA GLY A 870 -0.72 1.00 24.57
C GLY A 870 -1.83 1.57 23.72
N GLU A 871 -1.97 1.05 22.50
CA GLU A 871 -2.99 1.44 21.53
C GLU A 871 -4.40 1.12 22.05
N ASP A 872 -4.66 -0.14 22.40
CA ASP A 872 -5.94 -0.61 22.94
C ASP A 872 -5.78 -1.98 23.63
N LEU A 873 -6.86 -2.46 24.24
CA LEU A 873 -7.02 -3.81 24.80
C LEU A 873 -8.33 -4.43 24.28
N TRP A 874 -8.47 -4.54 22.96
CA TRP A 874 -9.70 -4.99 22.31
C TRP A 874 -9.41 -5.79 21.04
N LYS A 875 -10.03 -6.97 20.92
CA LYS A 875 -9.91 -7.89 19.78
C LYS A 875 -8.44 -8.17 19.41
N GLY A 876 -8.02 -7.74 18.23
CA GLY A 876 -6.67 -7.98 17.69
C GLY A 876 -5.58 -7.17 18.37
N THR A 877 -5.92 -6.05 19.02
CA THR A 877 -4.97 -5.15 19.68
C THR A 877 -4.99 -5.40 21.18
N GLU A 878 -3.89 -5.91 21.72
CA GLU A 878 -3.74 -6.18 23.15
C GLU A 878 -2.42 -5.60 23.60
N GLN A 879 -2.41 -4.34 24.04
CA GLN A 879 -1.22 -3.67 24.55
C GLN A 879 -1.48 -3.16 25.96
N PHE A 880 -0.90 -3.80 26.96
CA PHE A 880 -1.07 -3.44 28.37
C PHE A 880 0.15 -3.81 29.24
N GLY A 881 0.21 -3.19 30.41
CA GLY A 881 1.17 -3.53 31.45
C GLY A 881 0.44 -4.02 32.68
N THR A 882 0.95 -5.07 33.33
CA THR A 882 0.33 -5.62 34.53
C THR A 882 1.33 -5.98 35.63
N VAL A 883 0.92 -5.78 36.88
CA VAL A 883 1.54 -6.31 38.09
C VAL A 883 0.59 -7.35 38.69
N TYR A 884 1.02 -8.61 38.79
CA TYR A 884 0.11 -9.72 39.07
C TYR A 884 0.68 -10.78 40.01
N ARG A 885 -0.22 -11.60 40.57
CA ARG A 885 0.09 -12.82 41.33
C ARG A 885 -0.20 -14.03 40.44
N ALA A 886 0.80 -14.88 40.23
CA ALA A 886 0.67 -16.04 39.37
C ALA A 886 -0.19 -17.13 40.04
N GLY A 887 -1.15 -17.70 39.29
CA GLY A 887 -1.99 -18.82 39.75
C GLY A 887 -2.77 -18.56 41.05
N ALA A 888 -3.09 -17.31 41.36
CA ALA A 888 -3.62 -16.92 42.66
C ALA A 888 -5.16 -16.91 42.73
N LEU A 889 -5.86 -16.75 41.60
CA LEU A 889 -7.33 -16.68 41.58
C LEU A 889 -7.97 -18.08 41.41
N ALA A 890 -8.47 -18.63 42.52
CA ALA A 890 -9.24 -19.88 42.55
C ALA A 890 -10.76 -19.61 42.43
N VAL A 891 -11.56 -20.66 42.25
CA VAL A 891 -13.03 -20.56 42.33
C VAL A 891 -13.41 -20.09 43.74
N ARG A 892 -14.35 -19.14 43.82
CA ARG A 892 -14.78 -18.36 45.00
C ARG A 892 -13.79 -17.29 45.49
N ALA A 893 -12.61 -17.16 44.87
CA ALA A 893 -11.70 -16.09 45.22
C ALA A 893 -12.23 -14.73 44.75
N VAL A 894 -11.91 -13.69 45.52
CA VAL A 894 -12.31 -12.30 45.28
C VAL A 894 -11.07 -11.44 45.18
N ALA A 895 -10.89 -10.78 44.04
CA ALA A 895 -9.90 -9.73 43.86
C ALA A 895 -10.58 -8.36 44.00
N SER A 896 -10.01 -7.47 44.80
CA SER A 896 -10.48 -6.08 44.91
C SER A 896 -9.34 -5.10 44.93
N VAL A 897 -9.54 -3.93 44.33
CA VAL A 897 -8.57 -2.83 44.30
C VAL A 897 -9.29 -1.49 44.23
N ARG A 898 -8.69 -0.45 44.79
CA ARG A 898 -9.06 0.94 44.50
C ARG A 898 -8.19 1.46 43.37
N VAL A 899 -8.79 1.93 42.29
CA VAL A 899 -8.10 2.76 41.31
C VAL A 899 -8.15 4.18 41.85
N ASP A 900 -7.03 4.72 42.32
CA ASP A 900 -6.95 6.04 42.95
C ASP A 900 -7.01 7.14 41.89
N ALA A 901 -6.27 6.96 40.80
CA ALA A 901 -6.18 7.90 39.70
C ALA A 901 -5.78 7.19 38.41
N GLN A 902 -6.14 7.78 37.28
CA GLN A 902 -5.75 7.35 35.93
C GLN A 902 -5.59 8.58 35.04
N THR A 903 -4.54 8.61 34.21
CA THR A 903 -4.39 9.62 33.15
C THR A 903 -5.45 9.44 32.06
N ASP A 904 -6.06 10.54 31.63
CA ASP A 904 -6.97 10.56 30.47
C ASP A 904 -6.15 10.70 29.18
N THR A 905 -5.62 9.57 28.70
CA THR A 905 -4.92 9.45 27.40
C THR A 905 -5.85 9.11 26.24
N GLY A 906 -7.14 8.94 26.53
CA GLY A 906 -8.15 8.48 25.58
C GLY A 906 -9.40 7.98 26.29
N SER A 907 -10.56 8.11 25.65
CA SER A 907 -11.85 7.76 26.29
C SER A 907 -11.93 6.29 26.72
N TRP A 908 -11.16 5.42 26.07
CA TRP A 908 -11.05 3.98 26.30
C TRP A 908 -9.79 3.56 27.03
N ALA A 909 -8.96 4.47 27.54
CA ALA A 909 -7.87 4.11 28.45
C ALA A 909 -8.44 3.27 29.60
N ARG A 910 -7.79 2.15 29.97
CA ARG A 910 -8.33 1.22 30.98
C ARG A 910 -7.35 0.99 32.10
N SER A 911 -7.84 1.03 33.33
CA SER A 911 -7.09 0.66 34.52
C SER A 911 -7.96 -0.09 35.52
N GLY A 912 -7.47 -1.18 36.08
CA GLY A 912 -8.24 -1.98 37.04
C GLY A 912 -7.68 -3.37 37.27
N ILE A 913 -8.57 -4.37 37.40
CA ILE A 913 -8.23 -5.77 37.65
C ILE A 913 -8.22 -6.53 36.32
N ILE A 914 -7.19 -7.34 36.08
CA ILE A 914 -7.12 -8.27 34.95
C ILE A 914 -6.86 -9.69 35.43
N VAL A 915 -7.46 -10.66 34.74
CA VAL A 915 -7.35 -12.09 35.00
C VAL A 915 -7.16 -12.84 33.69
N ARG A 916 -6.22 -13.78 33.65
CA ARG A 916 -5.98 -14.71 32.55
C ARG A 916 -5.42 -16.03 33.07
N ASN A 917 -5.51 -17.11 32.28
CA ASN A 917 -4.79 -18.35 32.59
C ASN A 917 -3.28 -18.11 32.74
N GLY A 918 -2.70 -17.24 31.91
CA GLY A 918 -1.36 -16.69 32.08
C GLY A 918 -1.31 -15.23 31.62
N LEU A 919 -0.80 -14.32 32.46
CA LEU A 919 -0.73 -12.89 32.13
C LEU A 919 0.56 -12.48 31.38
N ALA A 920 1.54 -13.38 31.25
CA ALA A 920 2.77 -13.13 30.51
C ALA A 920 2.63 -13.19 28.96
N GLY A 921 1.46 -13.57 28.46
CA GLY A 921 1.15 -13.66 27.03
C GLY A 921 -0.35 -13.80 26.77
N ARG A 922 -0.75 -14.04 25.52
CA ARG A 922 -2.16 -14.32 25.18
C ARG A 922 -2.54 -15.72 25.66
N SER A 923 -3.63 -15.83 26.40
CA SER A 923 -4.17 -17.10 26.88
C SER A 923 -5.69 -17.00 27.11
N PRO A 924 -6.45 -18.12 26.97
CA PRO A 924 -7.87 -18.18 27.31
C PRO A 924 -8.20 -17.81 28.76
N GLY A 925 -9.50 -17.71 29.06
CA GLY A 925 -9.97 -17.37 30.40
C GLY A 925 -9.75 -15.89 30.75
N ALA A 926 -9.78 -15.01 29.74
CA ALA A 926 -9.45 -13.60 29.91
C ALA A 926 -10.66 -12.77 30.35
N VAL A 927 -10.52 -12.05 31.47
CA VAL A 927 -11.50 -11.04 31.92
C VAL A 927 -10.78 -9.87 32.58
N ASN A 928 -11.24 -8.66 32.31
CA ASN A 928 -10.80 -7.47 33.03
C ASN A 928 -11.99 -6.64 33.50
N LEU A 929 -11.84 -6.02 34.66
CA LEU A 929 -12.75 -5.03 35.22
C LEU A 929 -11.97 -3.74 35.39
N ALA A 930 -12.35 -2.69 34.67
CA ALA A 930 -11.60 -1.46 34.60
C ALA A 930 -12.47 -0.22 34.66
N VAL A 931 -11.92 0.84 35.23
CA VAL A 931 -12.44 2.20 35.03
C VAL A 931 -11.82 2.79 33.77
N THR A 932 -12.57 3.70 33.14
CA THR A 932 -12.16 4.41 31.93
C THR A 932 -12.49 5.90 32.07
N PRO A 933 -11.74 6.81 31.41
CA PRO A 933 -12.04 8.24 31.48
C PRO A 933 -13.39 8.62 30.85
N GLY A 934 -13.80 7.94 29.79
CA GLY A 934 -15.00 8.29 29.00
C GLY A 934 -16.15 7.27 29.02
N GLN A 935 -15.89 6.00 29.35
CA GLN A 935 -16.88 4.92 29.22
C GLN A 935 -17.40 4.36 30.55
N GLY A 936 -16.96 4.92 31.68
CA GLY A 936 -17.34 4.47 33.00
C GLY A 936 -16.56 3.24 33.48
N VAL A 937 -17.20 2.37 34.27
CA VAL A 937 -16.63 1.08 34.69
C VAL A 937 -17.08 -0.01 33.74
N VAL A 938 -16.14 -0.73 33.16
CA VAL A 938 -16.33 -1.73 32.10
C VAL A 938 -15.77 -3.07 32.56
N VAL A 939 -16.55 -4.14 32.39
CA VAL A 939 -16.03 -5.51 32.39
C VAL A 939 -15.91 -5.99 30.94
N SER A 940 -14.70 -6.36 30.53
CA SER A 940 -14.43 -6.91 29.19
C SER A 940 -13.93 -8.34 29.34
N TYR A 941 -14.36 -9.24 28.46
CA TYR A 941 -14.08 -10.67 28.59
C TYR A 941 -13.96 -11.37 27.24
N ASP A 942 -13.29 -12.51 27.27
CA ASP A 942 -13.22 -13.51 26.22
C ASP A 942 -14.51 -14.33 26.21
N SER A 943 -15.37 -14.09 25.23
CA SER A 943 -16.68 -14.74 25.12
C SER A 943 -16.65 -16.08 24.38
N ASN A 944 -15.55 -16.39 23.69
CA ASN A 944 -15.45 -17.54 22.78
C ASN A 944 -14.33 -18.54 23.13
N GLY A 945 -13.43 -18.18 24.06
CA GLY A 945 -12.32 -19.00 24.54
C GLY A 945 -11.01 -18.87 23.75
N ASP A 946 -10.88 -17.89 22.84
CA ASP A 946 -9.69 -17.68 22.01
C ASP A 946 -8.58 -16.85 22.69
N GLY A 947 -8.85 -16.33 23.89
CA GLY A 947 -7.94 -15.51 24.67
C GLY A 947 -7.92 -14.02 24.33
N THR A 948 -8.79 -13.55 23.45
CA THR A 948 -8.95 -12.12 23.12
C THR A 948 -10.14 -11.50 23.84
N PHE A 949 -10.06 -10.19 24.14
CA PHE A 949 -11.22 -9.46 24.69
C PHE A 949 -12.16 -9.05 23.56
N ASP A 950 -13.32 -9.69 23.46
CA ASP A 950 -14.26 -9.52 22.34
C ASP A 950 -15.69 -9.13 22.77
N ALA A 951 -15.97 -9.15 24.08
CA ALA A 951 -17.25 -8.73 24.66
C ALA A 951 -17.05 -7.81 25.86
N TYR A 952 -18.01 -6.91 26.10
CA TYR A 952 -18.03 -6.08 27.31
C TYR A 952 -19.43 -5.76 27.85
N ARG A 953 -19.48 -5.34 29.13
CA ARG A 953 -20.63 -4.71 29.81
C ARG A 953 -20.13 -3.54 30.64
N ARG A 954 -20.98 -2.53 30.90
CA ARG A 954 -20.53 -1.31 31.57
C ARG A 954 -21.59 -0.60 32.39
N ILE A 955 -21.13 0.24 33.32
CA ILE A 955 -21.89 1.32 33.96
C ILE A 955 -21.22 2.64 33.56
N THR A 956 -21.98 3.57 32.99
CA THR A 956 -21.47 4.88 32.55
C THR A 956 -21.42 5.89 33.71
N GLY A 957 -20.68 6.99 33.51
CA GLY A 957 -20.66 8.14 34.43
C GLY A 957 -19.81 7.97 35.69
N ILE A 958 -19.09 6.86 35.85
CA ILE A 958 -18.17 6.62 36.98
C ILE A 958 -16.72 6.83 36.52
N LYS A 959 -15.94 7.61 37.27
CA LYS A 959 -14.50 7.83 37.03
C LYS A 959 -13.69 7.44 38.27
N ALA A 960 -12.37 7.35 38.12
CA ALA A 960 -11.48 7.24 39.29
C ALA A 960 -11.59 8.51 40.17
N PRO A 961 -11.50 8.42 41.50
CA PRO A 961 -11.23 7.20 42.28
C PRO A 961 -12.45 6.25 42.37
N VAL A 962 -12.21 4.94 42.25
CA VAL A 962 -13.28 3.92 42.34
C VAL A 962 -12.74 2.59 42.87
N HIS A 963 -13.53 1.89 43.68
CA HIS A 963 -13.24 0.52 44.10
C HIS A 963 -13.82 -0.46 43.10
N LEU A 964 -13.01 -1.44 42.70
CA LEU A 964 -13.38 -2.51 41.78
C LEU A 964 -13.28 -3.85 42.53
N ARG A 965 -14.24 -4.73 42.30
CA ARG A 965 -14.26 -6.09 42.85
C ARG A 965 -14.65 -7.08 41.76
N LEU A 966 -13.80 -8.07 41.57
CA LEU A 966 -14.01 -9.16 40.63
C LEU A 966 -14.00 -10.48 41.40
N THR A 967 -15.16 -11.13 41.44
CA THR A 967 -15.36 -12.42 42.13
C THR A 967 -15.43 -13.53 41.11
N ARG A 968 -14.61 -14.58 41.27
CA ARG A 968 -14.75 -15.82 40.48
C ARG A 968 -15.84 -16.69 41.10
N ALA A 969 -17.09 -16.44 40.76
CA ALA A 969 -18.27 -17.07 41.35
C ALA A 969 -18.42 -18.57 41.00
N GLY A 970 -17.80 -19.03 39.90
CA GLY A 970 -17.83 -20.42 39.45
C GLY A 970 -16.61 -20.77 38.60
N THR A 971 -16.62 -21.96 37.99
CA THR A 971 -15.49 -22.43 37.16
C THR A 971 -15.16 -21.47 36.02
N ASP A 972 -16.19 -20.98 35.33
CA ASP A 972 -16.16 -20.04 34.20
C ASP A 972 -16.92 -18.74 34.48
N LEU A 973 -17.44 -18.54 35.70
CA LEU A 973 -18.38 -17.46 36.01
C LEU A 973 -17.71 -16.37 36.86
N TYR A 974 -17.81 -15.11 36.39
CA TYR A 974 -17.24 -13.94 37.03
C TYR A 974 -18.30 -12.90 37.32
N ARG A 975 -18.28 -12.36 38.54
CA ARG A 975 -19.12 -11.24 38.96
C ARG A 975 -18.26 -10.00 39.14
N ALA A 976 -18.57 -8.95 38.39
CA ALA A 976 -17.88 -7.67 38.41
C ALA A 976 -18.73 -6.61 39.10
N GLU A 977 -18.14 -5.89 40.06
CA GLU A 977 -18.82 -4.90 40.89
C GLU A 977 -17.93 -3.67 41.10
N CYS A 978 -18.55 -2.51 41.32
CA CYS A 978 -17.83 -1.28 41.66
C CYS A 978 -18.47 -0.52 42.82
N SER A 979 -17.67 0.25 43.56
CA SER A 979 -18.11 1.14 44.64
C SER A 979 -17.47 2.52 44.52
N THR A 980 -18.29 3.56 44.70
CA THR A 980 -17.89 4.98 44.70
C THR A 980 -17.93 5.60 46.09
N ASP A 981 -18.21 4.80 47.12
CA ASP A 981 -18.42 5.20 48.53
C ASP A 981 -17.51 4.39 49.46
N GLU A 982 -16.24 4.25 49.08
CA GLU A 982 -15.19 3.61 49.90
C GLU A 982 -15.51 2.14 50.28
N GLY A 983 -16.23 1.43 49.42
CA GLY A 983 -16.60 0.03 49.61
C GLY A 983 -17.84 -0.19 50.48
N ALA A 984 -18.56 0.87 50.88
CA ALA A 984 -19.79 0.75 51.67
C ALA A 984 -20.94 0.13 50.87
N THR A 985 -21.09 0.51 49.59
CA THR A 985 -22.12 -0.02 48.69
C THR A 985 -21.50 -0.54 47.39
N TRP A 986 -21.76 -1.80 47.06
CA TRP A 986 -21.28 -2.42 45.82
C TRP A 986 -22.39 -2.49 44.78
N ARG A 987 -22.13 -1.89 43.61
CA ARG A 987 -23.04 -1.90 42.47
C ARG A 987 -22.59 -2.97 41.47
N PRO A 988 -23.47 -3.89 41.05
CA PRO A 988 -23.13 -4.90 40.06
C PRO A 988 -22.95 -4.26 38.68
N VAL A 989 -21.79 -4.46 38.06
CA VAL A 989 -21.51 -4.06 36.67
C VAL A 989 -22.08 -5.11 35.72
N ALA A 990 -21.69 -6.38 35.91
CA ALA A 990 -22.30 -7.54 35.24
C ALA A 990 -21.83 -8.86 35.86
N GLU A 991 -22.52 -9.94 35.51
CA GLU A 991 -22.05 -11.32 35.67
C GLU A 991 -21.79 -11.91 34.27
N VAL A 992 -20.60 -12.47 34.05
CA VAL A 992 -20.12 -12.90 32.72
C VAL A 992 -19.55 -14.32 32.79
N ARG A 993 -19.74 -15.09 31.72
CA ARG A 993 -19.12 -16.41 31.55
C ARG A 993 -17.92 -16.30 30.61
N VAL A 994 -16.82 -16.93 31.00
CA VAL A 994 -15.52 -16.86 30.30
C VAL A 994 -15.03 -18.29 30.02
N PRO A 995 -15.24 -18.79 28.80
CA PRO A 995 -14.80 -20.12 28.39
C PRO A 995 -13.29 -20.33 28.50
N GLY A 996 -12.85 -21.59 28.54
CA GLY A 996 -11.42 -21.93 28.59
C GLY A 996 -10.69 -21.57 29.90
N THR A 997 -11.43 -21.20 30.95
CA THR A 997 -10.88 -20.84 32.27
C THR A 997 -10.20 -22.04 32.96
N ALA A 998 -8.93 -21.88 33.36
CA ALA A 998 -8.16 -22.88 34.10
C ALA A 998 -8.54 -22.97 35.60
N ALA A 999 -8.11 -24.04 36.29
CA ALA A 999 -8.41 -24.25 37.70
C ALA A 999 -7.93 -23.09 38.61
N ARG A 1000 -6.75 -22.55 38.33
CA ARG A 1000 -6.23 -21.32 38.94
C ARG A 1000 -5.74 -20.39 37.84
N GLN A 1001 -5.87 -19.10 38.07
CA GLN A 1001 -5.51 -18.07 37.09
C GLN A 1001 -4.61 -17.00 37.70
N ASP A 1002 -3.86 -16.33 36.83
CA ASP A 1002 -3.13 -15.13 37.17
C ASP A 1002 -4.12 -13.98 37.37
N VAL A 1003 -3.89 -13.15 38.38
CA VAL A 1003 -4.74 -11.99 38.69
C VAL A 1003 -3.89 -10.82 39.15
N GLY A 1004 -4.19 -9.63 38.63
CA GLY A 1004 -3.36 -8.45 38.89
C GLY A 1004 -4.04 -7.12 38.59
N MET A 1005 -3.27 -6.06 38.82
CA MET A 1005 -3.59 -4.71 38.40
C MET A 1005 -3.03 -4.48 36.99
N PHE A 1006 -3.72 -3.71 36.16
CA PHE A 1006 -3.24 -3.40 34.81
C PHE A 1006 -3.56 -1.98 34.38
N LEU A 1007 -2.83 -1.51 33.37
CA LEU A 1007 -3.11 -0.31 32.61
C LEU A 1007 -2.89 -0.54 31.11
N THR A 1008 -3.78 0.03 30.30
CA THR A 1008 -3.53 0.39 28.89
C THR A 1008 -3.85 1.87 28.68
N ALA A 1009 -3.02 2.56 27.90
CA ALA A 1009 -3.22 3.98 27.62
C ALA A 1009 -4.43 4.22 26.69
N GLY A 1010 -4.86 3.24 25.88
CA GLY A 1010 -5.97 3.45 24.94
C GLY A 1010 -5.69 4.64 24.01
N ASN A 1011 -4.45 4.76 23.55
CA ASN A 1011 -3.91 5.97 22.93
C ASN A 1011 -4.05 6.01 21.39
N ASP A 1012 -4.70 4.99 20.82
CA ASP A 1012 -4.97 4.84 19.39
C ASP A 1012 -3.73 5.04 18.49
N GLY A 1013 -2.55 4.67 18.98
CA GLY A 1013 -1.29 4.72 18.23
C GLY A 1013 -0.52 6.04 18.36
N SER A 1014 -1.05 7.02 19.09
CA SER A 1014 -0.37 8.31 19.33
C SER A 1014 0.97 8.18 20.07
N GLY A 1015 1.21 7.06 20.74
CA GLY A 1015 2.39 6.81 21.57
C GLY A 1015 2.34 7.49 22.94
N GLU A 1016 1.24 8.16 23.29
CA GLU A 1016 1.06 8.76 24.62
C GLU A 1016 1.11 7.69 25.73
N ARG A 1017 1.65 8.07 26.89
CA ARG A 1017 1.76 7.20 28.06
C ARG A 1017 0.80 7.65 29.15
N GLY A 1018 0.07 6.71 29.72
CA GLY A 1018 -0.81 6.93 30.85
C GLY A 1018 -0.20 6.37 32.15
N THR A 1019 -0.50 7.02 33.27
CA THR A 1019 -0.19 6.52 34.61
C THR A 1019 -1.49 6.17 35.33
N ALA A 1020 -1.55 5.01 35.98
CA ALA A 1020 -2.59 4.67 36.95
C ALA A 1020 -2.00 4.35 38.31
N GLU A 1021 -2.68 4.81 39.35
CA GLU A 1021 -2.35 4.54 40.75
C GLU A 1021 -3.44 3.69 41.38
N PHE A 1022 -3.01 2.76 42.21
CA PHE A 1022 -3.85 1.77 42.86
C PHE A 1022 -3.54 1.73 44.35
N SER A 1023 -4.57 1.49 45.16
CA SER A 1023 -4.43 1.20 46.58
C SER A 1023 -5.38 0.09 47.02
N GLY A 1024 -5.18 -0.44 48.23
CA GLY A 1024 -6.10 -1.39 48.84
C GLY A 1024 -6.26 -2.72 48.08
N TRP A 1025 -5.21 -3.19 47.40
CA TRP A 1025 -5.24 -4.51 46.75
C TRP A 1025 -5.51 -5.62 47.79
N ARG A 1026 -6.54 -6.42 47.56
CA ARG A 1026 -6.87 -7.60 48.36
C ARG A 1026 -7.23 -8.77 47.47
N LEU A 1027 -6.80 -9.96 47.88
CA LEU A 1027 -7.16 -11.23 47.29
C LEU A 1027 -7.56 -12.17 48.41
N THR A 1028 -8.84 -12.57 48.47
CA THR A 1028 -9.40 -13.42 49.54
C THR A 1028 -10.08 -14.65 48.98
#